data_AF-A0A1T4QWL1-F1
#
_entry.id   AF-A0A1T4QWL1-F1
#
_cell.length_a   1.000
_cell.length_b   1.000
_cell.length_c   1.000
_cell.angle_alpha   90.00
_cell.angle_beta   90.00
_cell.angle_gamma   90.00
#
_symmetry.space_group_name_H-M   'P 1'
#
loop_
_entity.id
_entity.type
_entity.pdbx_description
1 polymer ?
#
loop_
_entity_poly.entity_id
_entity_poly.type
_entity_poly.pdbx_seq_one_letter_code
_entity_poly.pdbx_strand_id
1 'polypeptide(L)'
;MFIVESSKIEKFSLKKYGLQILKTASILLLLSACSVSDGKNSDDIVTLPEIGDQVDSINAVSANDEKKVGYSRGVMPSDIGFDLWWRFVGSDELEMLIDRAVVNSQTLQISAQRVVQAKALSIQADASSLPDVNAKAGYSINAPKSGVDSTAKGGSPKANSGTYNIGLDATYTVDLWGQRENLSRSSDLKLKQAIYQYDAELLNLVTELSKRYLEYLSLNDRIANAKESEQALASMLTSMEALYEQGDATAVEMQMQRSSVYNSKILLPSLLLQQKKLEHQIARLVGVAPGELALSNNGLSSVRLPADVRSISSSYILRRPDVRAIEAAMLAADADLHVARAALLPSLTLSSGVGFGSSNFDELFQPHTLMWNFISSLTATIFDGGKKEQQVKYSQAVRAELVESYVFTLYAGLQSAKDALASLEYSEDRLEIQRVSTEASKIAYEFGFESYQVGGIDFLTFLDSAHSYQKRKDELFVFDLEYYQSFVDFYSALGGGILYRGSDKPRYNQKTILSSQVIKRRSYTEGGWLDKAVRVERDDWLVRLSGVYDQFSVEAVLRDLPRRYSNLKPVKEILAEKIGFNKEDRNNGVSWYALSAIGFASKEEAVSWCDMLRKTQQRCIVYKMKDSFEVEGKFTLKAADGIHSLEHMYAINEEKKRSQEVGFEADNKKFNNKYGRVYSLLSINDNEAWLIGNSSYRVWKFSAGDQLHYSGNVRSVDKESVIVSFDGSDYLLKPIYYLEKVESNSAGSLVAKVRWGGRSGKVFFYRVGDKVYGNGTVEEINSNAVVINWKGYRISLALNQ
;
A
#
# COMPACT_ATOMS: atom_id res chain seq x y z
N MET A 1 36.04 -44.19 -12.90
CA MET A 1 35.22 -45.19 -13.62
C MET A 1 33.78 -44.70 -13.45
N PHE A 2 33.06 -44.11 -14.39
CA PHE A 2 33.02 -44.15 -15.85
C PHE A 2 32.79 -42.74 -16.44
N ILE A 3 33.58 -42.44 -17.47
CA ILE A 3 33.29 -41.77 -18.75
C ILE A 3 32.22 -40.65 -18.77
N VAL A 4 32.72 -39.42 -18.94
CA VAL A 4 31.99 -38.29 -19.53
C VAL A 4 32.22 -38.32 -21.04
N GLU A 5 31.16 -38.30 -21.84
CA GLU A 5 31.21 -38.11 -23.29
C GLU A 5 30.67 -36.72 -23.65
N SER A 6 31.49 -36.01 -24.44
CA SER A 6 31.30 -34.63 -24.89
C SER A 6 30.46 -34.55 -26.16
N SER A 7 29.55 -33.57 -26.27
CA SER A 7 29.24 -32.77 -27.49
C SER A 7 28.03 -31.86 -27.17
N LYS A 8 27.84 -30.62 -27.63
CA LYS A 8 28.35 -29.83 -28.76
C LYS A 8 28.49 -28.37 -28.33
N ILE A 9 29.60 -27.74 -28.71
CA ILE A 9 29.77 -26.29 -28.78
C ILE A 9 29.72 -25.94 -30.27
N GLU A 10 28.73 -25.15 -30.69
CA GLU A 10 28.79 -24.45 -31.97
C GLU A 10 29.18 -22.98 -31.79
N LYS A 11 30.22 -22.66 -32.55
CA LYS A 11 30.98 -21.42 -32.77
C LYS A 11 30.11 -20.18 -33.07
N PHE A 12 30.35 -19.04 -32.41
CA PHE A 12 31.36 -18.00 -32.69
C PHE A 12 30.96 -16.99 -33.78
N SER A 13 30.92 -15.70 -33.42
CA SER A 13 31.57 -14.64 -34.21
C SER A 13 31.61 -13.32 -33.42
N LEU A 14 32.77 -12.96 -32.87
CA LEU A 14 33.28 -11.59 -32.92
C LEU A 14 34.82 -11.67 -33.01
N LYS A 15 35.32 -11.11 -34.10
CA LYS A 15 36.73 -11.09 -34.54
C LYS A 15 37.57 -10.16 -33.67
N LYS A 16 38.81 -10.63 -33.38
CA LYS A 16 40.08 -9.90 -33.14
C LYS A 16 40.02 -8.85 -32.01
N TYR A 17 40.75 -9.00 -30.91
CA TYR A 17 42.21 -8.81 -30.80
C TYR A 17 42.79 -9.52 -29.55
N GLY A 18 44.01 -10.06 -29.68
CA GLY A 18 45.01 -10.05 -28.60
C GLY A 18 45.04 -11.20 -27.60
N LEU A 19 45.53 -12.37 -28.03
CA LEU A 19 46.00 -13.47 -27.18
C LEU A 19 47.31 -13.07 -26.48
N GLN A 20 47.38 -13.16 -25.14
CA GLN A 20 48.51 -13.63 -24.32
C GLN A 20 48.38 -13.10 -22.88
N ILE A 21 47.67 -13.82 -22.01
CA ILE A 21 47.93 -14.04 -20.57
C ILE A 21 47.02 -15.21 -20.19
N LEU A 22 47.46 -16.43 -20.47
CA LEU A 22 46.79 -17.68 -20.07
C LEU A 22 47.86 -18.73 -19.78
N LYS A 23 48.68 -18.45 -18.76
CA LYS A 23 49.60 -19.41 -18.12
C LYS A 23 49.79 -19.11 -16.63
N THR A 24 48.72 -18.85 -15.90
CA THR A 24 48.69 -18.87 -14.42
C THR A 24 47.27 -19.17 -13.92
N ALA A 25 46.69 -20.30 -14.36
CA ALA A 25 45.34 -20.72 -13.97
C ALA A 25 45.35 -22.16 -13.42
N SER A 26 46.19 -22.42 -12.41
CA SER A 26 46.25 -23.74 -11.73
C SER A 26 46.09 -23.68 -10.21
N ILE A 27 45.65 -22.55 -9.65
CA ILE A 27 45.36 -22.42 -8.19
C ILE A 27 43.86 -22.17 -7.91
N LEU A 28 43.01 -22.10 -8.94
CA LEU A 28 41.57 -21.83 -8.78
C LEU A 28 40.66 -23.06 -8.51
N LEU A 29 41.22 -24.26 -8.36
CA LEU A 29 40.46 -25.52 -8.34
C LEU A 29 40.16 -26.10 -6.94
N LEU A 30 40.33 -25.34 -5.85
CA LEU A 30 40.05 -25.80 -4.48
C LEU A 30 38.93 -25.05 -3.74
N LEU A 31 38.11 -24.25 -4.43
CA LEU A 31 36.96 -23.56 -3.82
C LEU A 31 35.57 -24.07 -4.26
N SER A 32 35.49 -25.19 -5.01
CA SER A 32 34.21 -25.78 -5.42
C SER A 32 33.67 -26.77 -4.37
N ALA A 33 33.27 -26.29 -3.19
CA ALA A 33 32.38 -27.05 -2.30
C ALA A 33 31.76 -26.14 -1.22
N CYS A 34 31.05 -25.09 -1.63
CA CYS A 34 30.00 -24.46 -0.83
C CYS A 34 29.05 -23.78 -1.82
N SER A 35 28.23 -24.57 -2.51
CA SER A 35 27.04 -24.02 -3.15
C SER A 35 26.11 -23.56 -2.03
N VAL A 36 26.04 -22.25 -1.80
CA VAL A 36 24.96 -21.64 -1.03
C VAL A 36 23.70 -21.90 -1.85
N SER A 37 22.93 -22.90 -1.46
CA SER A 37 21.60 -23.11 -2.03
C SER A 37 20.71 -21.95 -1.60
N ASP A 38 19.93 -21.42 -2.52
CA ASP A 38 18.80 -20.53 -2.22
C ASP A 38 17.92 -21.18 -1.15
N GLY A 39 18.06 -20.71 0.08
CA GLY A 39 17.15 -21.05 1.16
C GLY A 39 15.78 -20.52 0.79
N LYS A 40 14.78 -21.39 0.75
CA LYS A 40 13.39 -21.02 0.50
C LYS A 40 12.95 -19.97 1.52
N ASN A 41 12.67 -18.75 1.07
CA ASN A 41 12.11 -17.64 1.86
C ASN A 41 10.66 -17.88 2.35
N SER A 42 10.22 -19.12 2.60
CA SER A 42 8.78 -19.45 2.65
C SER A 42 8.32 -20.35 3.77
N ASP A 43 9.19 -20.84 4.66
CA ASP A 43 8.77 -21.83 5.68
C ASP A 43 8.31 -21.18 7.01
N ASP A 44 8.45 -19.85 7.17
CA ASP A 44 8.08 -19.11 8.40
C ASP A 44 6.71 -18.40 8.32
N ILE A 45 5.83 -18.80 7.37
CA ILE A 45 4.48 -18.21 7.26
C ILE A 45 3.56 -18.87 8.29
N VAL A 46 3.18 -18.12 9.32
CA VAL A 46 2.15 -18.52 10.28
C VAL A 46 0.81 -18.64 9.56
N THR A 47 0.22 -19.84 9.57
CA THR A 47 -1.13 -20.08 9.05
C THR A 47 -2.15 -19.40 9.94
N LEU A 48 -2.96 -18.51 9.38
CA LEU A 48 -4.08 -17.85 10.07
C LEU A 48 -5.26 -18.82 10.23
N PRO A 49 -5.85 -18.95 11.43
CA PRO A 49 -7.20 -19.48 11.56
C PRO A 49 -8.19 -18.55 10.85
N GLU A 50 -9.12 -19.08 10.06
CA GLU A 50 -10.22 -18.27 9.53
C GLU A 50 -11.08 -17.75 10.71
N ILE A 51 -11.29 -16.42 10.82
CA ILE A 51 -12.17 -15.86 11.87
C ILE A 51 -13.62 -16.34 11.66
N GLY A 52 -13.97 -16.75 10.44
CA GLY A 52 -15.27 -17.36 10.13
C GLY A 52 -15.50 -18.72 10.80
N ASP A 53 -14.45 -19.51 11.02
CA ASP A 53 -14.54 -20.87 11.58
C ASP A 53 -14.45 -20.90 13.12
N GLN A 54 -14.20 -19.76 13.77
CA GLN A 54 -14.22 -19.62 15.23
C GLN A 54 -15.41 -18.80 15.75
N VAL A 55 -16.40 -18.53 14.90
CA VAL A 55 -17.76 -18.22 15.39
C VAL A 55 -18.41 -19.55 15.75
N ASP A 56 -18.02 -20.12 16.88
CA ASP A 56 -18.82 -21.13 17.55
C ASP A 56 -20.19 -20.51 17.85
N SER A 57 -21.17 -20.81 17.00
CA SER A 57 -22.58 -20.91 17.37
C SER A 57 -23.11 -19.92 18.41
N ILE A 58 -23.06 -18.61 18.15
CA ILE A 58 -24.00 -17.65 18.78
C ILE A 58 -25.34 -17.65 18.00
N ASN A 59 -25.73 -18.82 17.48
CA ASN A 59 -27.05 -19.13 16.95
C ASN A 59 -27.65 -20.29 17.77
N ALA A 60 -27.79 -20.08 19.09
CA ALA A 60 -28.60 -20.94 19.94
C ALA A 60 -29.57 -20.15 20.84
N VAL A 61 -29.76 -18.85 20.59
CA VAL A 61 -30.89 -18.08 21.13
C VAL A 61 -31.47 -17.22 20.01
N SER A 62 -32.13 -17.86 19.05
CA SER A 62 -33.35 -17.41 18.38
C SER A 62 -33.57 -18.25 17.10
N ALA A 63 -33.80 -19.54 17.29
CA ALA A 63 -34.26 -20.42 16.21
C ALA A 63 -35.79 -20.44 16.07
N ASN A 64 -36.51 -19.54 16.76
CA ASN A 64 -37.96 -19.45 16.72
C ASN A 64 -38.40 -17.98 16.74
N ASP A 65 -38.22 -17.27 15.63
CA ASP A 65 -39.14 -16.19 15.23
C ASP A 65 -38.94 -15.83 13.74
N GLU A 66 -39.37 -16.73 12.86
CA GLU A 66 -39.67 -16.37 11.47
C GLU A 66 -40.97 -15.56 11.43
N LYS A 67 -40.95 -14.28 11.84
CA LYS A 67 -42.04 -13.34 11.51
C LYS A 67 -41.55 -11.93 11.19
N LYS A 68 -41.61 -11.64 9.88
CA LYS A 68 -41.92 -10.35 9.24
C LYS A 68 -41.39 -9.08 9.91
N VAL A 69 -40.25 -8.59 9.42
CA VAL A 69 -40.08 -7.14 9.20
C VAL A 69 -39.44 -6.92 7.84
N GLY A 70 -40.21 -6.34 6.92
CA GLY A 70 -39.72 -5.86 5.64
C GLY A 70 -39.08 -4.49 5.80
N TYR A 71 -37.76 -4.45 5.96
CA TYR A 71 -36.96 -3.29 5.63
C TYR A 71 -36.03 -3.66 4.47
N SER A 72 -35.99 -2.81 3.45
CA SER A 72 -35.11 -2.97 2.29
C SER A 72 -33.65 -3.03 2.73
N ARG A 73 -33.00 -4.18 2.50
CA ARG A 73 -31.58 -4.42 2.74
C ARG A 73 -30.72 -3.43 1.93
N GLY A 74 -29.98 -2.57 2.63
CA GLY A 74 -28.88 -1.80 2.07
C GLY A 74 -27.58 -2.60 2.20
N VAL A 75 -27.24 -3.40 1.20
CA VAL A 75 -25.96 -4.12 1.08
C VAL A 75 -24.76 -3.17 0.90
N MET A 76 -23.61 -3.55 1.45
CA MET A 76 -22.38 -2.79 1.26
C MET A 76 -21.70 -3.11 -0.09
N PRO A 77 -21.21 -2.10 -0.82
CA PRO A 77 -20.61 -2.27 -2.14
C PRO A 77 -19.15 -2.74 -2.05
N SER A 78 -18.59 -3.11 -3.21
CA SER A 78 -17.19 -3.43 -3.58
C SER A 78 -16.04 -2.95 -2.67
N ASP A 79 -14.82 -3.52 -2.77
CA ASP A 79 -13.58 -3.10 -2.06
C ASP A 79 -13.43 -1.58 -1.79
N ILE A 80 -13.92 -0.72 -2.70
CA ILE A 80 -13.94 0.74 -2.59
C ILE A 80 -14.79 1.28 -1.43
N GLY A 81 -15.96 0.66 -1.16
CA GLY A 81 -16.84 1.05 -0.04
C GLY A 81 -16.21 0.78 1.32
N PHE A 82 -15.37 -0.25 1.39
CA PHE A 82 -14.54 -0.57 2.55
C PHE A 82 -13.33 0.36 2.68
N ASP A 83 -12.60 0.58 1.58
CA ASP A 83 -11.42 1.43 1.56
C ASP A 83 -11.75 2.91 1.87
N LEU A 84 -12.92 3.41 1.45
CA LEU A 84 -13.31 4.82 1.61
C LEU A 84 -14.62 5.01 2.40
N TRP A 85 -14.86 4.18 3.42
CA TRP A 85 -16.09 4.15 4.22
C TRP A 85 -16.55 5.54 4.71
N TRP A 86 -15.61 6.42 5.05
CA TRP A 86 -15.87 7.78 5.56
C TRP A 86 -16.60 8.69 4.56
N ARG A 87 -16.58 8.34 3.26
CA ARG A 87 -17.35 9.02 2.21
C ARG A 87 -18.80 8.58 2.11
N PHE A 88 -19.11 7.43 2.68
CA PHE A 88 -20.46 6.85 2.66
C PHE A 88 -21.26 7.22 3.91
N VAL A 89 -20.65 7.94 4.84
CA VAL A 89 -21.31 8.41 6.06
C VAL A 89 -22.17 9.65 5.83
N GLY A 90 -22.07 10.28 4.65
CA GLY A 90 -22.95 11.36 4.22
C GLY A 90 -22.64 12.76 4.78
N SER A 91 -21.45 13.00 5.35
CA SER A 91 -21.03 14.31 5.83
C SER A 91 -19.99 14.97 4.92
N ASP A 92 -20.41 16.02 4.19
CA ASP A 92 -19.52 16.84 3.37
C ASP A 92 -18.41 17.54 4.19
N GLU A 93 -18.71 17.89 5.44
CA GLU A 93 -17.76 18.52 6.35
C GLU A 93 -16.65 17.53 6.76
N LEU A 94 -17.01 16.29 7.13
CA LEU A 94 -16.02 15.24 7.42
C LEU A 94 -15.10 14.99 6.23
N GLU A 95 -15.67 14.90 5.03
CA GLU A 95 -14.88 14.67 3.83
C GLU A 95 -13.91 15.82 3.54
N MET A 96 -14.35 17.06 3.73
CA MET A 96 -13.49 18.23 3.60
C MET A 96 -12.37 18.20 4.63
N LEU A 97 -12.67 17.85 5.88
CA LEU A 97 -11.66 17.75 6.94
C LEU A 97 -10.61 16.67 6.61
N ILE A 98 -11.05 15.49 6.12
CA ILE A 98 -10.14 14.42 5.71
C ILE A 98 -9.29 14.84 4.51
N ASP A 99 -9.90 15.37 3.44
CA ASP A 99 -9.15 15.88 2.29
C ASP A 99 -8.10 16.92 2.74
N ARG A 100 -8.46 17.83 3.65
CA ARG A 100 -7.53 18.82 4.21
C ARG A 100 -6.42 18.20 5.04
N ALA A 101 -6.72 17.22 5.89
CA ALA A 101 -5.75 16.52 6.71
C ALA A 101 -4.73 15.75 5.87
N VAL A 102 -5.18 15.04 4.84
CA VAL A 102 -4.29 14.33 3.90
C VAL A 102 -3.31 15.29 3.21
N VAL A 103 -3.72 16.52 2.96
CA VAL A 103 -2.87 17.52 2.31
C VAL A 103 -1.89 18.19 3.29
N ASN A 104 -2.38 18.57 4.47
CA ASN A 104 -1.68 19.50 5.37
C ASN A 104 -1.07 18.85 6.62
N SER A 105 -1.51 17.65 7.01
CA SER A 105 -1.07 17.03 8.26
C SER A 105 0.45 16.91 8.30
N GLN A 106 1.06 17.46 9.34
CA GLN A 106 2.51 17.43 9.50
C GLN A 106 3.01 16.01 9.74
N THR A 107 2.26 15.15 10.43
CA THR A 107 2.67 13.75 10.68
C THR A 107 2.73 12.97 9.36
N LEU A 108 1.74 13.16 8.49
CA LEU A 108 1.69 12.54 7.19
C LEU A 108 2.80 13.08 6.26
N GLN A 109 3.06 14.39 6.28
CA GLN A 109 4.16 14.98 5.52
C GLN A 109 5.54 14.51 6.01
N ILE A 110 5.74 14.31 7.32
CA ILE A 110 6.96 13.71 7.87
C ILE A 110 7.12 12.27 7.36
N SER A 111 6.04 11.48 7.39
CA SER A 111 6.08 10.10 6.91
C SER A 111 6.37 10.02 5.41
N ALA A 112 5.77 10.92 4.61
CA ALA A 112 6.07 11.03 3.17
C ALA A 112 7.56 11.33 2.90
N GLN A 113 8.19 12.19 3.72
CA GLN A 113 9.63 12.47 3.59
C GLN A 113 10.50 11.26 3.98
N ARG A 114 10.06 10.41 4.91
CA ARG A 114 10.75 9.14 5.20
C ARG A 114 10.75 8.21 4.00
N VAL A 115 9.66 8.19 3.22
CA VAL A 115 9.62 7.44 1.96
C VAL A 115 10.63 7.99 0.95
N VAL A 116 10.74 9.31 0.82
CA VAL A 116 11.75 9.95 -0.05
C VAL A 116 13.18 9.57 0.39
N GLN A 117 13.45 9.58 1.70
CA GLN A 117 14.75 9.19 2.25
C GLN A 117 15.06 7.71 1.96
N ALA A 118 14.11 6.81 2.24
CA ALA A 118 14.26 5.39 1.96
C ALA A 118 14.48 5.11 0.47
N LYS A 119 13.81 5.88 -0.41
CA LYS A 119 14.01 5.80 -1.86
C LYS A 119 15.40 6.23 -2.28
N ALA A 120 15.91 7.33 -1.73
CA ALA A 120 17.29 7.77 -2.00
C ALA A 120 18.32 6.70 -1.59
N LEU A 121 18.09 6.02 -0.47
CA LEU A 121 18.93 4.92 0.00
C LEU A 121 18.83 3.66 -0.88
N SER A 122 17.63 3.31 -1.37
CA SER A 122 17.43 2.22 -2.33
C SER A 122 18.20 2.48 -3.64
N ILE A 123 18.05 3.67 -4.22
CA ILE A 123 18.80 4.06 -5.43
C ILE A 123 20.32 4.06 -5.18
N GLN A 124 20.77 4.51 -4.00
CA GLN A 124 22.18 4.48 -3.62
C GLN A 124 22.70 3.04 -3.52
N ALA A 125 21.91 2.12 -2.95
CA ALA A 125 22.26 0.71 -2.87
C ALA A 125 22.33 0.06 -4.27
N ASP A 126 21.39 0.38 -5.15
CA ASP A 126 21.41 -0.09 -6.54
C ASP A 126 22.62 0.43 -7.30
N ALA A 127 22.97 1.71 -7.13
CA ALA A 127 24.15 2.29 -7.74
C ALA A 127 25.45 1.60 -7.31
N SER A 128 25.49 1.01 -6.10
CA SER A 128 26.66 0.23 -5.64
C SER A 128 26.92 -1.03 -6.47
N SER A 129 25.94 -1.49 -7.25
CA SER A 129 26.09 -2.60 -8.21
C SER A 129 26.78 -2.20 -9.52
N LEU A 130 27.06 -0.90 -9.73
CA LEU A 130 27.74 -0.37 -10.90
C LEU A 130 29.22 -0.06 -10.61
N PRO A 131 30.05 0.12 -11.66
CA PRO A 131 31.40 0.65 -11.50
C PRO A 131 31.41 2.11 -11.05
N ASP A 132 32.22 2.43 -10.04
CA ASP A 132 32.53 3.81 -9.67
C ASP A 132 33.62 4.34 -10.62
N VAL A 133 33.37 5.46 -11.29
CA VAL A 133 34.35 6.13 -12.16
C VAL A 133 34.69 7.50 -11.60
N ASN A 134 35.93 7.69 -11.22
CA ASN A 134 36.43 8.91 -10.58
C ASN A 134 37.44 9.61 -11.48
N ALA A 135 37.43 10.94 -11.46
CA ALA A 135 38.52 11.75 -12.01
C ALA A 135 39.48 12.14 -10.90
N LYS A 136 40.78 11.97 -11.14
CA LYS A 136 41.85 12.32 -10.21
C LYS A 136 42.80 13.30 -10.87
N ALA A 137 43.14 14.36 -10.15
CA ALA A 137 44.23 15.26 -10.48
C ALA A 137 45.05 15.50 -9.21
N GLY A 138 46.36 15.41 -9.30
CA GLY A 138 47.24 15.51 -8.14
C GLY A 138 48.61 16.03 -8.49
N TYR A 139 49.25 16.65 -7.51
CA TYR A 139 50.67 16.94 -7.50
C TYR A 139 51.25 16.36 -6.21
N SER A 140 52.17 15.43 -6.35
CA SER A 140 52.91 14.87 -5.21
C SER A 140 54.37 15.29 -5.29
N ILE A 141 54.91 15.80 -4.19
CA ILE A 141 56.35 16.03 -4.04
C ILE A 141 56.86 15.05 -2.99
N ASN A 142 57.74 14.15 -3.42
CA ASN A 142 58.38 13.23 -2.50
C ASN A 142 59.74 13.78 -2.11
N ALA A 143 60.00 13.85 -0.80
CA ALA A 143 61.34 14.09 -0.30
C ALA A 143 62.29 13.02 -0.87
N PRO A 144 63.57 13.35 -1.08
CA PRO A 144 64.54 12.40 -1.59
C PRO A 144 64.57 11.19 -0.66
N LYS A 145 64.52 9.98 -1.21
CA LYS A 145 64.62 8.74 -0.43
C LYS A 145 65.98 8.59 0.28
N SER A 146 66.91 9.51 0.05
CA SER A 146 68.27 9.40 0.51
C SER A 146 68.50 10.12 1.86
N GLY A 147 68.47 9.37 2.96
CA GLY A 147 69.10 9.81 4.21
C GLY A 147 70.62 9.96 4.05
N VAL A 148 71.28 10.64 5.00
CA VAL A 148 72.69 11.10 4.97
C VAL A 148 73.72 10.02 4.59
N ASP A 149 73.36 8.74 4.58
CA ASP A 149 74.24 7.59 4.29
C ASP A 149 73.87 6.78 3.02
N SER A 150 72.99 7.30 2.16
CA SER A 150 72.48 6.58 0.97
C SER A 150 72.78 7.26 -0.37
N THR A 151 73.49 8.40 -0.33
CA THR A 151 74.19 8.98 -1.47
C THR A 151 75.54 8.29 -1.63
N ALA A 152 75.77 7.61 -2.76
CA ALA A 152 77.07 7.02 -3.07
C ALA A 152 78.19 8.06 -2.93
N LYS A 153 79.37 7.66 -2.43
CA LYS A 153 80.52 8.56 -2.21
C LYS A 153 80.90 9.24 -3.53
N GLY A 154 80.71 10.56 -3.63
CA GLY A 154 80.89 11.36 -4.85
C GLY A 154 79.61 11.68 -5.64
N GLY A 155 78.42 11.24 -5.19
CA GLY A 155 77.13 11.55 -5.80
C GLY A 155 76.44 12.77 -5.16
N SER A 156 75.74 13.57 -5.97
CA SER A 156 74.92 14.69 -5.51
C SER A 156 73.62 14.18 -4.83
N PRO A 157 73.11 14.87 -3.78
CA PRO A 157 71.80 14.55 -3.22
C PRO A 157 70.72 14.62 -4.32
N LYS A 158 69.85 13.60 -4.40
CA LYS A 158 68.70 13.68 -5.33
C LYS A 158 67.80 14.83 -4.88
N ALA A 159 67.41 15.72 -5.80
CA ALA A 159 66.45 16.78 -5.52
C ALA A 159 65.04 16.19 -5.26
N ASN A 160 64.16 16.97 -4.64
CA ASN A 160 62.76 16.62 -4.51
C ASN A 160 62.17 16.28 -5.89
N SER A 161 61.46 15.16 -6.01
CA SER A 161 60.78 14.78 -7.25
C SER A 161 59.30 15.15 -7.15
N GLY A 162 58.90 16.20 -7.87
CA GLY A 162 57.50 16.52 -8.12
C GLY A 162 56.92 15.60 -9.20
N THR A 163 55.65 15.24 -9.07
CA THR A 163 54.93 14.48 -10.10
C THR A 163 53.51 15.03 -10.18
N TYR A 164 53.13 15.47 -11.36
CA TYR A 164 51.76 15.81 -11.74
C TYR A 164 51.10 14.56 -12.31
N ASN A 165 49.88 14.28 -11.87
CA ASN A 165 49.08 13.18 -12.39
C ASN A 165 47.65 13.65 -12.65
N ILE A 166 47.10 13.30 -13.80
CA ILE A 166 45.70 13.54 -14.14
C ILE A 166 45.13 12.31 -14.83
N GLY A 167 43.95 11.84 -14.46
CA GLY A 167 43.38 10.65 -15.07
C GLY A 167 42.00 10.28 -14.54
N LEU A 168 41.48 9.19 -15.08
CA LEU A 168 40.27 8.54 -14.64
C LEU A 168 40.62 7.18 -14.04
N ASP A 169 39.97 6.81 -12.94
CA ASP A 169 39.99 5.46 -12.39
C ASP A 169 38.59 4.92 -12.23
N ALA A 170 38.40 3.67 -12.65
CA ALA A 170 37.19 2.90 -12.48
C ALA A 170 37.43 1.79 -11.46
N THR A 171 36.56 1.64 -10.47
CA THR A 171 36.59 0.51 -9.53
C THR A 171 35.24 -0.21 -9.55
N TYR A 172 35.27 -1.53 -9.64
CA TYR A 172 34.08 -2.36 -9.71
C TYR A 172 34.29 -3.66 -8.92
N THR A 173 33.47 -3.94 -7.92
CA THR A 173 33.47 -5.25 -7.26
C THR A 173 32.42 -6.14 -7.91
N VAL A 174 32.89 -7.25 -8.48
CA VAL A 174 32.02 -8.24 -9.12
C VAL A 174 31.21 -8.94 -8.05
N ASP A 175 29.89 -9.00 -8.24
CA ASP A 175 29.00 -9.64 -7.28
C ASP A 175 28.93 -11.16 -7.51
N LEU A 176 29.95 -11.87 -7.02
CA LEU A 176 30.05 -13.33 -7.17
C LEU A 176 29.09 -14.11 -6.25
N TRP A 177 28.71 -13.50 -5.12
CA TRP A 177 28.00 -14.16 -4.02
C TRP A 177 26.64 -13.51 -3.71
N GLY A 178 26.21 -12.55 -4.54
CA GLY A 178 24.96 -11.81 -4.36
C GLY A 178 25.00 -10.81 -3.18
N GLN A 179 26.18 -10.36 -2.74
CA GLN A 179 26.26 -9.39 -1.64
C GLN A 179 25.62 -8.05 -2.01
N ARG A 180 25.88 -7.55 -3.22
CA ARG A 180 25.37 -6.25 -3.69
C ARG A 180 23.91 -6.37 -4.12
N GLU A 181 23.55 -7.47 -4.77
CA GLU A 181 22.15 -7.79 -5.11
C GLU A 181 21.28 -7.87 -3.85
N ASN A 182 21.71 -8.57 -2.80
CA ASN A 182 20.96 -8.64 -1.54
C ASN A 182 20.92 -7.30 -0.80
N LEU A 183 21.96 -6.46 -0.92
CA LEU A 183 21.96 -5.11 -0.34
C LEU A 183 20.95 -4.19 -1.04
N SER A 184 20.89 -4.25 -2.38
CA SER A 184 19.86 -3.59 -3.19
C SER A 184 18.47 -4.07 -2.78
N ARG A 185 18.24 -5.40 -2.78
CA ARG A 185 16.98 -6.02 -2.35
C ARG A 185 16.55 -5.61 -0.95
N SER A 186 17.46 -5.60 0.02
CA SER A 186 17.20 -5.13 1.40
C SER A 186 16.72 -3.68 1.41
N SER A 187 17.40 -2.82 0.65
CA SER A 187 17.07 -1.38 0.59
C SER A 187 15.72 -1.12 -0.08
N ASP A 188 15.37 -1.91 -1.10
CA ASP A 188 14.03 -1.88 -1.73
C ASP A 188 12.92 -2.32 -0.78
N LEU A 189 13.18 -3.34 0.03
CA LEU A 189 12.23 -3.81 1.05
C LEU A 189 12.07 -2.78 2.18
N LYS A 190 13.14 -2.07 2.56
CA LYS A 190 13.09 -0.91 3.48
C LYS A 190 12.30 0.27 2.88
N LEU A 191 12.39 0.49 1.56
CA LEU A 191 11.52 1.44 0.87
C LEU A 191 10.04 1.02 0.96
N LYS A 192 9.73 -0.26 0.71
CA LYS A 192 8.36 -0.79 0.88
C LYS A 192 7.86 -0.64 2.31
N GLN A 193 8.70 -0.94 3.30
CA GLN A 193 8.40 -0.71 4.71
C GLN A 193 8.01 0.76 4.96
N ALA A 194 8.81 1.73 4.47
CA ALA A 194 8.51 3.14 4.64
C ALA A 194 7.18 3.55 3.98
N ILE A 195 6.86 2.98 2.81
CA ILE A 195 5.58 3.19 2.11
C ILE A 195 4.41 2.69 2.97
N TYR A 196 4.51 1.48 3.52
CA TYR A 196 3.45 0.92 4.38
C TYR A 196 3.34 1.63 5.73
N GLN A 197 4.44 2.18 6.27
CA GLN A 197 4.40 3.06 7.44
C GLN A 197 3.68 4.37 7.15
N TYR A 198 3.83 4.94 5.95
CA TYR A 198 3.00 6.06 5.53
C TYR A 198 1.52 5.71 5.47
N ASP A 199 1.19 4.53 4.93
CA ASP A 199 -0.19 4.06 4.86
C ASP A 199 -0.80 3.82 6.25
N ALA A 200 -0.01 3.30 7.20
CA ALA A 200 -0.43 3.15 8.59
C ALA A 200 -0.72 4.53 9.24
N GLU A 201 0.14 5.52 9.00
CA GLU A 201 -0.05 6.89 9.49
C GLU A 201 -1.29 7.54 8.86
N LEU A 202 -1.52 7.33 7.57
CA LEU A 202 -2.71 7.82 6.86
C LEU A 202 -3.99 7.19 7.43
N LEU A 203 -3.99 5.88 7.65
CA LEU A 203 -5.12 5.16 8.25
C LEU A 203 -5.40 5.69 9.65
N ASN A 204 -4.37 5.85 10.48
CA ASN A 204 -4.51 6.39 11.82
C ASN A 204 -5.06 7.83 11.80
N LEU A 205 -4.55 8.69 10.92
CA LEU A 205 -5.03 10.07 10.76
C LEU A 205 -6.52 10.12 10.39
N VAL A 206 -6.95 9.33 9.41
CA VAL A 206 -8.37 9.26 8.98
C VAL A 206 -9.25 8.74 10.12
N THR A 207 -8.79 7.71 10.82
CA THR A 207 -9.51 7.09 11.95
C THR A 207 -9.66 8.07 13.10
N GLU A 208 -8.56 8.67 13.57
CA GLU A 208 -8.57 9.63 14.67
C GLU A 208 -9.44 10.84 14.32
N LEU A 209 -9.25 11.44 13.14
CA LEU A 209 -10.04 12.61 12.71
C LEU A 209 -11.54 12.30 12.66
N SER A 210 -11.93 11.13 12.15
CA SER A 210 -13.32 10.72 12.10
C SER A 210 -13.92 10.56 13.49
N LYS A 211 -13.22 9.87 14.41
CA LYS A 211 -13.69 9.70 15.80
C LYS A 211 -13.82 11.03 16.53
N ARG A 212 -12.86 11.94 16.35
CA ARG A 212 -12.88 13.30 16.95
C ARG A 212 -14.00 14.16 16.37
N TYR A 213 -14.25 14.06 15.07
CA TYR A 213 -15.37 14.77 14.45
C TYR A 213 -16.73 14.25 14.95
N LEU A 214 -16.91 12.94 15.07
CA LEU A 214 -18.12 12.34 15.63
C LEU A 214 -18.32 12.74 17.10
N GLU A 215 -17.24 12.76 17.90
CA GLU A 215 -17.26 13.24 19.28
C GLU A 215 -17.68 14.72 19.36
N TYR A 216 -17.26 15.54 18.39
CA TYR A 216 -17.64 16.95 18.30
C TYR A 216 -19.13 17.11 17.99
N LEU A 217 -19.68 16.31 17.06
CA LEU A 217 -21.11 16.30 16.77
C LEU A 217 -21.95 15.85 17.97
N SER A 218 -21.52 14.81 18.71
CA SER A 218 -22.20 14.39 19.94
C SER A 218 -22.16 15.48 21.02
N LEU A 219 -21.05 16.20 21.17
CA LEU A 219 -20.97 17.35 22.08
C LEU A 219 -21.93 18.47 21.68
N ASN A 220 -22.14 18.71 20.38
CA ASN A 220 -23.13 19.68 19.91
C ASN A 220 -24.55 19.30 20.34
N ASP A 221 -24.92 18.02 20.20
CA ASP A 221 -26.22 17.50 20.66
C ASP A 221 -26.39 17.64 22.18
N ARG A 222 -25.35 17.29 22.95
CA ARG A 222 -25.37 17.40 24.42
C ARG A 222 -25.43 18.85 24.89
N ILE A 223 -24.75 19.77 24.21
CA ILE A 223 -24.84 21.22 24.47
C ILE A 223 -26.26 21.72 24.16
N ALA A 224 -26.86 21.28 23.05
CA ALA A 224 -28.23 21.63 22.70
C ALA A 224 -29.21 21.11 23.77
N ASN A 225 -29.05 19.86 24.20
CA ASN A 225 -29.85 19.27 25.29
C ASN A 225 -29.67 20.03 26.61
N ALA A 226 -28.44 20.39 26.99
CA ALA A 226 -28.17 21.14 28.22
C ALA A 226 -28.83 22.53 28.20
N LYS A 227 -28.84 23.22 27.05
CA LYS A 227 -29.52 24.51 26.88
C LYS A 227 -31.04 24.39 26.95
N GLU A 228 -31.60 23.37 26.29
CA GLU A 228 -33.03 23.06 26.34
C GLU A 228 -33.48 22.77 27.79
N SER A 229 -32.66 21.99 28.51
CA SER A 229 -32.87 21.66 29.93
C SER A 229 -32.83 22.88 30.83
N GLU A 230 -31.81 23.74 30.66
CA GLU A 230 -31.68 24.99 31.41
C GLU A 230 -32.89 25.89 31.17
N GLN A 231 -33.32 26.03 29.91
CA GLN A 231 -34.47 26.86 29.57
C GLN A 231 -35.76 26.32 30.20
N ALA A 232 -36.01 25.02 30.11
CA ALA A 232 -37.18 24.38 30.71
C ALA A 232 -37.20 24.56 32.25
N LEU A 233 -36.07 24.31 32.92
CA LEU A 233 -35.95 24.48 34.38
C LEU A 233 -36.09 25.95 34.80
N ALA A 234 -35.53 26.89 34.03
CA ALA A 234 -35.63 28.31 34.31
C ALA A 234 -37.06 28.83 34.16
N SER A 235 -37.77 28.44 33.10
CA SER A 235 -39.18 28.76 32.92
C SER A 235 -40.03 28.21 34.08
N MET A 236 -39.74 26.99 34.52
CA MET A 236 -40.44 26.40 35.66
C MET A 236 -40.14 27.12 36.98
N LEU A 237 -38.91 27.59 37.19
CA LEU A 237 -38.58 28.40 38.36
C LEU A 237 -39.43 29.67 38.41
N THR A 238 -39.64 30.34 37.28
CA THR A 238 -40.49 31.53 37.20
C THR A 238 -41.94 31.23 37.58
N SER A 239 -42.49 30.10 37.12
CA SER A 239 -43.83 29.66 37.52
C SER A 239 -43.91 29.33 39.02
N MET A 240 -42.89 28.66 39.56
CA MET A 240 -42.81 28.31 40.97
C MET A 240 -42.67 29.55 41.88
N GLU A 241 -41.91 30.56 41.45
CA GLU A 241 -41.80 31.85 42.15
C GLU A 241 -43.17 32.55 42.22
N ALA A 242 -43.95 32.54 41.13
CA ALA A 242 -45.30 33.11 41.12
C ALA A 242 -46.28 32.35 42.04
N LEU A 243 -46.22 31.00 42.07
CA LEU A 243 -47.04 30.18 42.98
C LEU A 243 -46.67 30.42 44.45
N TYR A 244 -45.37 30.58 44.74
CA TYR A 244 -44.90 30.90 46.09
C TYR A 244 -45.39 32.28 46.55
N GLU A 245 -45.37 33.28 45.68
CA GLU A 245 -45.91 34.62 45.97
C GLU A 245 -47.42 34.62 46.25
N GLN A 246 -48.16 33.68 45.64
CA GLN A 246 -49.59 33.48 45.87
C GLN A 246 -49.90 32.61 47.11
N GLY A 247 -48.88 31.98 47.71
CA GLY A 247 -49.01 31.07 48.84
C GLY A 247 -49.35 29.62 48.47
N ASP A 248 -49.36 29.29 47.19
CA ASP A 248 -49.72 27.97 46.65
C ASP A 248 -48.51 27.02 46.49
N ALA A 249 -47.29 27.51 46.69
CA ALA A 249 -46.07 26.70 46.74
C ALA A 249 -45.25 26.96 48.01
N THR A 250 -44.46 25.98 48.44
CA THR A 250 -43.60 26.11 49.62
C THR A 250 -42.23 26.71 49.28
N ALA A 251 -41.59 27.34 50.27
CA ALA A 251 -40.22 27.83 50.11
C ALA A 251 -39.22 26.69 49.78
N VAL A 252 -39.49 25.47 50.24
CA VAL A 252 -38.66 24.30 49.97
C VAL A 252 -38.71 23.93 48.48
N GLU A 253 -39.90 23.86 47.89
CA GLU A 253 -40.07 23.54 46.46
C GLU A 253 -39.41 24.59 45.56
N MET A 254 -39.57 25.89 45.88
CA MET A 254 -38.92 26.96 45.14
C MET A 254 -37.38 26.85 45.21
N GLN A 255 -36.82 26.57 46.40
CA GLN A 255 -35.36 26.42 46.53
C GLN A 255 -34.84 25.14 45.87
N MET A 256 -35.60 24.04 45.87
CA MET A 256 -35.27 22.83 45.11
C MET A 256 -35.23 23.11 43.60
N GLN A 257 -36.23 23.81 43.07
CA GLN A 257 -36.25 24.20 41.65
C GLN A 257 -35.09 25.14 41.31
N ARG A 258 -34.81 26.11 42.18
CA ARG A 258 -33.69 27.03 42.01
C ARG A 258 -32.36 26.27 41.98
N SER A 259 -32.16 25.30 42.90
CA SER A 259 -30.99 24.44 42.90
C SER A 259 -30.88 23.61 41.61
N SER A 260 -31.99 23.07 41.11
CA SER A 260 -32.04 22.32 39.85
C SER A 260 -31.58 23.16 38.65
N VAL A 261 -32.04 24.41 38.54
CA VAL A 261 -31.58 25.37 37.51
C VAL A 261 -30.07 25.57 37.58
N TYR A 262 -29.50 25.81 38.76
CA TYR A 262 -28.07 26.02 38.91
C TYR A 262 -27.25 24.76 38.64
N ASN A 263 -27.75 23.57 39.00
CA ASN A 263 -27.11 22.30 38.65
C ASN A 263 -27.04 22.10 37.13
N SER A 264 -28.11 22.43 36.40
CA SER A 264 -28.11 22.40 34.93
C SER A 264 -27.14 23.42 34.33
N LYS A 265 -27.08 24.64 34.87
CA LYS A 265 -26.18 25.71 34.40
C LYS A 265 -24.70 25.36 34.53
N ILE A 266 -24.31 24.57 35.53
CA ILE A 266 -22.90 24.16 35.75
C ILE A 266 -22.41 23.21 34.64
N LEU A 267 -23.28 22.42 34.02
CA LEU A 267 -22.90 21.46 32.98
C LEU A 267 -22.44 22.14 31.69
N LEU A 268 -23.08 23.24 31.30
CA LEU A 268 -22.85 23.89 30.01
C LEU A 268 -21.40 24.39 29.83
N PRO A 269 -20.76 25.10 30.80
CA PRO A 269 -19.36 25.48 30.69
C PRO A 269 -18.40 24.30 30.50
N SER A 270 -18.68 23.15 31.13
CA SER A 270 -17.85 21.94 31.00
C SER A 270 -17.93 21.37 29.58
N LEU A 271 -19.14 21.25 29.02
CA LEU A 271 -19.35 20.78 27.65
C LEU A 271 -18.75 21.73 26.61
N LEU A 272 -18.89 23.06 26.80
CA LEU A 272 -18.27 24.06 25.92
C LEU A 272 -16.73 23.99 25.96
N LEU A 273 -16.14 23.75 27.14
CA LEU A 273 -14.70 23.55 27.25
C LEU A 273 -14.24 22.28 26.52
N GLN A 274 -14.98 21.17 26.64
CA GLN A 274 -14.69 19.93 25.91
C GLN A 274 -14.78 20.15 24.40
N GLN A 275 -15.85 20.79 23.92
CA GLN A 275 -16.04 21.14 22.52
C GLN A 275 -14.88 21.98 22.01
N LYS A 276 -14.44 23.00 22.76
CA LYS A 276 -13.33 23.87 22.34
C LYS A 276 -11.99 23.14 22.29
N LYS A 277 -11.72 22.26 23.27
CA LYS A 277 -10.52 21.41 23.25
C LYS A 277 -10.52 20.49 22.03
N LEU A 278 -11.67 19.94 21.67
CA LEU A 278 -11.82 19.05 20.53
C LEU A 278 -11.66 19.78 19.20
N GLU A 279 -12.20 20.99 19.07
CA GLU A 279 -11.97 21.89 17.93
C GLU A 279 -10.47 22.15 17.71
N HIS A 280 -9.73 22.43 18.79
CA HIS A 280 -8.27 22.60 18.73
C HIS A 280 -7.53 21.32 18.32
N GLN A 281 -8.00 20.15 18.76
CA GLN A 281 -7.43 18.86 18.35
C GLN A 281 -7.68 18.57 16.87
N ILE A 282 -8.90 18.79 16.39
CA ILE A 282 -9.27 18.65 14.96
C ILE A 282 -8.43 19.62 14.13
N ALA A 283 -8.31 20.88 14.54
CA ALA A 283 -7.48 21.88 13.87
C ALA A 283 -6.03 21.39 13.68
N ARG A 284 -5.42 20.81 14.73
CA ARG A 284 -4.09 20.22 14.66
C ARG A 284 -4.02 19.05 13.66
N LEU A 285 -4.99 18.14 13.68
CA LEU A 285 -5.02 16.98 12.76
C LEU A 285 -5.15 17.41 11.29
N VAL A 286 -5.95 18.45 11.01
CA VAL A 286 -6.06 19.02 9.65
C VAL A 286 -4.91 19.96 9.28
N GLY A 287 -3.92 20.12 10.15
CA GLY A 287 -2.73 20.94 9.92
C GLY A 287 -2.96 22.45 9.90
N VAL A 288 -3.95 22.95 10.66
CA VAL A 288 -4.30 24.38 10.80
C VAL A 288 -4.05 24.83 12.24
N ALA A 289 -3.75 26.12 12.45
CA ALA A 289 -3.57 26.66 13.79
C ALA A 289 -4.89 26.58 14.61
N PRO A 290 -4.83 26.21 15.91
CA PRO A 290 -6.02 26.22 16.76
C PRO A 290 -6.72 27.59 16.76
N GLY A 291 -8.02 27.61 16.52
CA GLY A 291 -8.85 28.81 16.48
C GLY A 291 -9.14 29.39 15.09
N GLU A 292 -8.47 28.92 14.03
CA GLU A 292 -8.78 29.31 12.64
C GLU A 292 -9.80 28.39 11.96
N LEU A 293 -10.06 27.21 12.52
CA LEU A 293 -10.99 26.23 11.97
C LEU A 293 -12.41 26.51 12.49
N ALA A 294 -13.32 26.84 11.58
CA ALA A 294 -14.75 26.89 11.87
C ALA A 294 -15.39 25.55 11.52
N LEU A 295 -16.08 24.95 12.49
CA LEU A 295 -16.89 23.74 12.33
C LEU A 295 -18.38 24.09 12.46
N SER A 296 -19.24 23.30 11.82
CA SER A 296 -20.68 23.44 11.92
C SER A 296 -21.21 23.08 13.31
N ASN A 297 -22.31 23.69 13.75
CA ASN A 297 -22.98 23.31 15.00
C ASN A 297 -23.92 22.09 14.83
N ASN A 298 -23.66 21.24 13.83
CA ASN A 298 -24.51 20.10 13.53
C ASN A 298 -24.37 19.01 14.61
N GLY A 299 -25.44 18.23 14.79
CA GLY A 299 -25.48 17.06 15.66
C GLY A 299 -25.05 15.78 14.95
N LEU A 300 -25.00 14.67 15.70
CA LEU A 300 -24.64 13.35 15.19
C LEU A 300 -25.66 12.82 14.17
N SER A 301 -26.92 13.25 14.27
CA SER A 301 -28.00 12.97 13.31
C SER A 301 -27.75 13.49 11.88
N SER A 302 -26.76 14.38 11.70
CA SER A 302 -26.32 14.85 10.38
C SER A 302 -25.52 13.79 9.60
N VAL A 303 -25.10 12.71 10.28
CA VAL A 303 -24.27 11.64 9.76
C VAL A 303 -25.09 10.34 9.72
N ARG A 304 -24.85 9.46 8.74
CA ARG A 304 -25.58 8.19 8.60
C ARG A 304 -24.62 7.03 8.38
N LEU A 305 -24.67 6.03 9.25
CA LEU A 305 -23.91 4.80 9.05
C LEU A 305 -24.62 3.87 8.05
N PRO A 306 -23.88 3.15 7.19
CA PRO A 306 -24.41 2.07 6.38
C PRO A 306 -25.00 0.94 7.24
N ALA A 307 -26.14 0.38 6.82
CA ALA A 307 -26.95 -0.52 7.63
C ALA A 307 -26.47 -2.00 7.71
N ASP A 308 -25.44 -2.40 6.96
CA ASP A 308 -25.06 -3.81 6.83
C ASP A 308 -23.52 -3.99 6.83
N VAL A 309 -22.94 -4.17 8.02
CA VAL A 309 -21.49 -4.19 8.27
C VAL A 309 -20.95 -5.62 8.52
N ARG A 310 -21.85 -6.60 8.67
CA ARG A 310 -21.57 -7.87 9.37
C ARG A 310 -20.90 -8.98 8.53
N SER A 311 -20.46 -8.72 7.29
CA SER A 311 -19.94 -9.77 6.39
C SER A 311 -18.54 -9.47 5.82
N ILE A 312 -17.57 -9.09 6.66
CA ILE A 312 -16.18 -8.85 6.22
C ILE A 312 -15.28 -10.01 6.63
N SER A 313 -14.53 -10.55 5.66
CA SER A 313 -13.61 -11.68 5.85
C SER A 313 -12.41 -11.30 6.73
N SER A 314 -11.92 -12.26 7.53
CA SER A 314 -10.65 -12.14 8.27
C SER A 314 -9.43 -11.91 7.40
N SER A 315 -9.50 -12.28 6.12
CA SER A 315 -8.41 -12.10 5.17
C SER A 315 -8.04 -10.62 4.96
N TYR A 316 -8.90 -9.68 5.39
CA TYR A 316 -8.60 -8.25 5.35
C TYR A 316 -7.49 -7.84 6.34
N ILE A 317 -7.20 -8.63 7.38
CA ILE A 317 -6.07 -8.36 8.29
C ILE A 317 -4.74 -8.28 7.54
N LEU A 318 -4.56 -9.09 6.48
CA LEU A 318 -3.36 -9.05 5.63
C LEU A 318 -3.25 -7.79 4.76
N ARG A 319 -4.31 -6.98 4.69
CA ARG A 319 -4.30 -5.66 4.04
C ARG A 319 -3.82 -4.57 4.97
N ARG A 320 -3.78 -4.79 6.29
CA ARG A 320 -3.41 -3.75 7.24
C ARG A 320 -1.98 -3.25 6.95
N PRO A 321 -1.78 -1.92 6.87
CA PRO A 321 -0.47 -1.35 6.57
C PRO A 321 0.61 -1.66 7.60
N ASP A 322 0.25 -1.79 8.88
CA ASP A 322 1.19 -2.13 9.96
C ASP A 322 1.75 -3.55 9.79
N VAL A 323 0.90 -4.54 9.50
CA VAL A 323 1.30 -5.93 9.18
C VAL A 323 2.24 -5.97 7.98
N ARG A 324 1.95 -5.18 6.94
CA ARG A 324 2.78 -5.11 5.72
C ARG A 324 4.11 -4.42 5.96
N ALA A 325 4.13 -3.38 6.80
CA ALA A 325 5.35 -2.71 7.17
C ALA A 325 6.30 -3.66 7.90
N ILE A 326 5.80 -4.45 8.85
CA ILE A 326 6.63 -5.40 9.58
C ILE A 326 7.03 -6.61 8.71
N GLU A 327 6.17 -7.07 7.80
CA GLU A 327 6.52 -8.08 6.80
C GLU A 327 7.68 -7.61 5.89
N ALA A 328 7.58 -6.39 5.37
CA ALA A 328 8.65 -5.81 4.55
C ALA A 328 9.96 -5.64 5.34
N ALA A 329 9.87 -5.26 6.62
CA ALA A 329 11.03 -5.18 7.51
C ALA A 329 11.69 -6.55 7.73
N MET A 330 10.89 -7.59 7.99
CA MET A 330 11.35 -8.97 8.17
C MET A 330 12.07 -9.47 6.92
N LEU A 331 11.49 -9.25 5.73
CA LEU A 331 12.11 -9.61 4.46
C LEU A 331 13.40 -8.82 4.21
N ALA A 332 13.46 -7.55 4.60
CA ALA A 332 14.69 -6.76 4.48
C ALA A 332 15.81 -7.30 5.38
N ALA A 333 15.48 -7.72 6.60
CA ALA A 333 16.44 -8.33 7.53
C ALA A 333 16.93 -9.70 7.05
N ASP A 334 16.08 -10.47 6.37
CA ASP A 334 16.51 -11.70 5.71
C ASP A 334 17.53 -11.41 4.60
N ALA A 335 17.29 -10.40 3.76
CA ALA A 335 18.27 -9.95 2.76
C ALA A 335 19.57 -9.43 3.42
N ASP A 336 19.50 -8.68 4.53
CA ASP A 336 20.68 -8.23 5.29
C ASP A 336 21.49 -9.42 5.85
N LEU A 337 20.83 -10.51 6.25
CA LEU A 337 21.51 -11.74 6.66
C LEU A 337 22.29 -12.37 5.50
N HIS A 338 21.74 -12.35 4.29
CA HIS A 338 22.47 -12.79 3.10
C HIS A 338 23.68 -11.90 2.80
N VAL A 339 23.56 -10.57 2.95
CA VAL A 339 24.70 -9.64 2.85
C VAL A 339 25.80 -9.99 3.85
N ALA A 340 25.44 -10.27 5.11
CA ALA A 340 26.39 -10.64 6.15
C ALA A 340 27.08 -11.98 5.87
N ARG A 341 26.35 -12.98 5.36
CA ARG A 341 26.91 -14.28 4.96
C ARG A 341 27.87 -14.13 3.77
N ALA A 342 27.49 -13.36 2.76
CA ALA A 342 28.32 -13.13 1.57
C ALA A 342 29.64 -12.41 1.92
N ALA A 343 29.63 -11.55 2.96
CA ALA A 343 30.84 -10.87 3.44
C ALA A 343 31.90 -11.83 4.04
N LEU A 344 31.57 -13.09 4.34
CA LEU A 344 32.53 -14.12 4.74
C LEU A 344 33.36 -14.64 3.55
N LEU A 345 32.84 -14.50 2.33
CA LEU A 345 33.45 -15.04 1.13
C LEU A 345 34.42 -14.03 0.47
N PRO A 346 35.36 -14.50 -0.37
CA PRO A 346 36.32 -13.62 -1.02
C PRO A 346 35.67 -12.62 -1.98
N SER A 347 36.06 -11.34 -1.97
CA SER A 347 35.57 -10.33 -2.91
C SER A 347 36.49 -10.18 -4.12
N LEU A 348 35.93 -10.16 -5.33
CA LEU A 348 36.66 -9.89 -6.58
C LEU A 348 36.48 -8.42 -6.98
N THR A 349 37.54 -7.61 -6.83
CA THR A 349 37.56 -6.21 -7.21
C THR A 349 38.38 -6.01 -8.47
N LEU A 350 37.77 -5.40 -9.49
CA LEU A 350 38.37 -4.96 -10.73
C LEU A 350 38.62 -3.45 -10.63
N SER A 351 39.86 -3.04 -10.87
CA SER A 351 40.26 -1.64 -10.92
C SER A 351 40.94 -1.37 -12.25
N SER A 352 40.53 -0.31 -12.93
CA SER A 352 41.13 0.13 -14.19
C SER A 352 41.45 1.61 -14.09
N GLY A 353 42.61 2.03 -14.57
CA GLY A 353 43.00 3.44 -14.60
C GLY A 353 43.56 3.82 -15.96
N VAL A 354 43.29 5.04 -16.38
CA VAL A 354 43.87 5.66 -17.57
C VAL A 354 44.11 7.13 -17.30
N GLY A 355 45.27 7.65 -17.65
CA GLY A 355 45.61 9.03 -17.39
C GLY A 355 46.98 9.40 -17.91
N PHE A 356 47.48 10.54 -17.46
CA PHE A 356 48.78 11.04 -17.77
C PHE A 356 49.56 11.40 -16.50
N GLY A 357 50.87 11.17 -16.52
CA GLY A 357 51.77 11.49 -15.41
C GLY A 357 53.08 12.08 -15.90
N SER A 358 53.52 13.20 -15.31
CA SER A 358 54.79 13.84 -15.66
C SER A 358 55.44 14.57 -14.48
N SER A 359 56.76 14.68 -14.47
CA SER A 359 57.49 15.57 -13.56
C SER A 359 57.40 17.05 -13.97
N ASN A 360 57.15 17.31 -15.25
CA ASN A 360 56.99 18.66 -15.81
C ASN A 360 55.53 18.87 -16.21
N PHE A 361 54.94 19.98 -15.77
CA PHE A 361 53.54 20.29 -16.09
C PHE A 361 53.30 20.45 -17.60
N ASP A 362 54.25 21.06 -18.32
CA ASP A 362 54.14 21.34 -19.76
C ASP A 362 54.18 20.07 -20.63
N GLU A 363 54.70 18.97 -20.07
CA GLU A 363 54.76 17.67 -20.74
C GLU A 363 53.57 16.78 -20.38
N LEU A 364 52.70 17.20 -19.45
CA LEU A 364 51.69 16.35 -18.84
C LEU A 364 50.77 15.68 -19.86
N PHE A 365 50.41 16.34 -20.97
CA PHE A 365 49.48 15.79 -21.98
C PHE A 365 50.17 15.23 -23.23
N GLN A 366 51.47 14.92 -23.16
CA GLN A 366 52.18 14.34 -24.30
C GLN A 366 51.86 12.84 -24.45
N PRO A 367 51.89 12.27 -25.67
CA PRO A 367 51.55 10.86 -25.87
C PRO A 367 52.40 9.88 -25.05
N HIS A 368 53.65 10.25 -24.72
CA HIS A 368 54.55 9.41 -23.92
C HIS A 368 54.26 9.43 -22.41
N THR A 369 53.49 10.41 -21.92
CA THR A 369 53.08 10.49 -20.52
C THR A 369 51.78 9.75 -20.24
N LEU A 370 51.14 9.16 -21.27
CA LEU A 370 49.94 8.33 -21.14
C LEU A 370 50.26 7.04 -20.37
N MET A 371 49.51 6.79 -19.31
CA MET A 371 49.63 5.62 -18.46
C MET A 371 48.26 4.95 -18.31
N TRP A 372 48.23 3.62 -18.34
CA TRP A 372 47.03 2.86 -18.03
C TRP A 372 47.37 1.61 -17.22
N ASN A 373 46.41 1.13 -16.44
CA ASN A 373 46.53 -0.12 -15.70
C ASN A 373 45.18 -0.83 -15.61
N PHE A 374 45.24 -2.15 -15.45
CA PHE A 374 44.09 -2.99 -15.12
C PHE A 374 44.53 -3.98 -14.04
N ILE A 375 43.86 -3.96 -12.90
CA ILE A 375 44.17 -4.74 -11.71
C ILE A 375 42.92 -5.52 -11.34
N SER A 376 43.07 -6.83 -11.18
CA SER A 376 42.05 -7.69 -10.60
C SER A 376 42.58 -8.24 -9.29
N SER A 377 41.83 -8.04 -8.20
CA SER A 377 42.20 -8.49 -6.86
C SER A 377 41.10 -9.35 -6.27
N LEU A 378 41.46 -10.56 -5.86
CA LEU A 378 40.58 -11.46 -5.11
C LEU A 378 41.08 -11.47 -3.66
N THR A 379 40.28 -10.92 -2.75
CA THR A 379 40.68 -10.74 -1.35
C THR A 379 39.76 -11.52 -0.42
N ALA A 380 40.35 -12.29 0.50
CA ALA A 380 39.64 -13.04 1.53
C ALA A 380 40.19 -12.66 2.90
N THR A 381 39.30 -12.44 3.88
CA THR A 381 39.70 -12.21 5.26
C THR A 381 39.96 -13.56 5.94
N ILE A 382 41.20 -13.84 6.29
CA ILE A 382 41.57 -15.11 6.98
C ILE A 382 41.37 -15.01 8.49
N PHE A 383 41.64 -13.84 9.07
CA PHE A 383 41.49 -13.59 10.50
C PHE A 383 41.01 -12.17 10.76
N ASP A 384 39.93 -12.02 11.52
CA ASP A 384 39.36 -10.74 11.95
C ASP A 384 38.90 -10.76 13.43
N GLY A 385 39.38 -11.74 14.20
CA GLY A 385 38.95 -11.95 15.59
C GLY A 385 37.50 -12.41 15.75
N GLY A 386 36.87 -12.95 14.71
CA GLY A 386 35.48 -13.41 14.73
C GLY A 386 34.46 -12.31 14.44
N LYS A 387 34.90 -11.11 14.03
CA LYS A 387 34.04 -9.95 13.78
C LYS A 387 32.93 -10.25 12.78
N LYS A 388 33.26 -10.85 11.62
CA LYS A 388 32.26 -11.20 10.59
C LYS A 388 31.32 -12.32 11.04
N GLU A 389 31.79 -13.29 11.81
CA GLU A 389 30.92 -14.34 12.36
C GLU A 389 29.89 -13.75 13.32
N GLN A 390 30.31 -12.83 14.19
CA GLN A 390 29.40 -12.13 15.10
C GLN A 390 28.43 -11.21 14.35
N GLN A 391 28.85 -10.60 13.23
CA GLN A 391 27.94 -9.84 12.37
C GLN A 391 26.84 -10.74 11.78
N VAL A 392 27.16 -11.98 11.36
CA VAL A 392 26.17 -12.95 10.90
C VAL A 392 25.21 -13.32 12.03
N LYS A 393 25.73 -13.64 13.24
CA LYS A 393 24.89 -13.94 14.42
C LYS A 393 23.98 -12.77 14.80
N TYR A 394 24.48 -11.55 14.71
CA TYR A 394 23.69 -10.33 14.90
C TYR A 394 22.54 -10.24 13.88
N SER A 395 22.84 -10.37 12.58
CA SER A 395 21.81 -10.35 11.54
C SER A 395 20.79 -11.50 11.67
N GLN A 396 21.22 -12.68 12.14
CA GLN A 396 20.32 -13.79 12.47
C GLN A 396 19.38 -13.43 13.62
N ALA A 397 19.89 -12.82 14.69
CA ALA A 397 19.09 -12.40 15.83
C ALA A 397 18.08 -11.30 15.44
N VAL A 398 18.48 -10.33 14.63
CA VAL A 398 17.58 -9.28 14.11
C VAL A 398 16.46 -9.88 13.25
N ARG A 399 16.77 -10.86 12.38
CA ARG A 399 15.73 -11.58 11.63
C ARG A 399 14.76 -12.29 12.57
N ALA A 400 15.27 -13.01 13.57
CA ALA A 400 14.42 -13.73 14.53
C ALA A 400 13.51 -12.77 15.34
N GLU A 401 14.05 -11.63 15.78
CA GLU A 401 13.27 -10.55 16.42
C GLU A 401 12.13 -10.05 15.53
N LEU A 402 12.40 -9.84 14.23
CA LEU A 402 11.39 -9.36 13.29
C LEU A 402 10.33 -10.41 12.95
N VAL A 403 10.67 -11.70 12.98
CA VAL A 403 9.69 -12.79 12.88
C VAL A 403 8.73 -12.73 14.08
N GLU A 404 9.24 -12.62 15.30
CA GLU A 404 8.39 -12.47 16.50
C GLU A 404 7.56 -11.19 16.46
N SER A 405 8.14 -10.09 15.97
CA SER A 405 7.43 -8.81 15.81
C SER A 405 6.31 -8.90 14.77
N TYR A 406 6.51 -9.67 13.69
CA TYR A 406 5.47 -9.96 12.70
C TYR A 406 4.31 -10.74 13.33
N VAL A 407 4.61 -11.81 14.06
CA VAL A 407 3.59 -12.62 14.77
C VAL A 407 2.83 -11.79 15.80
N PHE A 408 3.55 -10.98 16.60
CA PHE A 408 2.95 -10.07 17.56
C PHE A 408 1.99 -9.07 16.89
N THR A 409 2.42 -8.43 15.79
CA THR A 409 1.59 -7.47 15.05
C THR A 409 0.37 -8.14 14.44
N LEU A 410 0.52 -9.37 13.95
CA LEU A 410 -0.58 -10.17 13.40
C LEU A 410 -1.63 -10.51 14.48
N TYR A 411 -1.18 -10.96 15.66
CA TYR A 411 -2.07 -11.24 16.79
C TYR A 411 -2.73 -9.98 17.35
N ALA A 412 -2.00 -8.88 17.48
CA ALA A 412 -2.57 -7.60 17.88
C ALA A 412 -3.62 -7.10 16.87
N GLY A 413 -3.38 -7.33 15.57
CA GLY A 413 -4.34 -7.02 14.51
C GLY A 413 -5.60 -7.87 14.58
N LEU A 414 -5.44 -9.18 14.82
CA LEU A 414 -6.55 -10.12 15.02
C LEU A 414 -7.38 -9.77 16.26
N GLN A 415 -6.72 -9.48 17.38
CA GLN A 415 -7.38 -9.04 18.60
C GLN A 415 -8.17 -7.76 18.34
N SER A 416 -7.55 -6.75 17.72
CA SER A 416 -8.22 -5.47 17.42
C SER A 416 -9.46 -5.65 16.56
N ALA A 417 -9.42 -6.57 15.57
CA ALA A 417 -10.57 -6.88 14.73
C ALA A 417 -11.71 -7.58 15.51
N LYS A 418 -11.38 -8.53 16.38
CA LYS A 418 -12.35 -9.22 17.25
C LYS A 418 -12.98 -8.26 18.26
N ASP A 419 -12.16 -7.45 18.93
CA ASP A 419 -12.60 -6.46 19.92
C ASP A 419 -13.48 -5.39 19.28
N ALA A 420 -13.13 -4.91 18.07
CA ALA A 420 -13.94 -3.93 17.35
C ALA A 420 -15.29 -4.51 16.89
N LEU A 421 -15.33 -5.77 16.45
CA LEU A 421 -16.58 -6.44 16.10
C LEU A 421 -17.49 -6.60 17.33
N ALA A 422 -16.94 -7.09 18.45
CA ALA A 422 -17.69 -7.21 19.70
C ALA A 422 -18.17 -5.84 20.20
N SER A 423 -17.32 -4.80 20.11
CA SER A 423 -17.70 -3.44 20.50
C SER A 423 -18.85 -2.91 19.65
N LEU A 424 -18.83 -3.17 18.34
CA LEU A 424 -19.90 -2.78 17.44
C LEU A 424 -21.23 -3.49 17.79
N GLU A 425 -21.19 -4.79 18.07
CA GLU A 425 -22.37 -5.58 18.46
C GLU A 425 -22.96 -5.10 19.79
N TYR A 426 -22.14 -5.05 20.85
CA TYR A 426 -22.63 -4.66 22.18
C TYR A 426 -23.00 -3.17 22.28
N SER A 427 -22.38 -2.29 21.49
CA SER A 427 -22.79 -0.87 21.43
C SER A 427 -24.13 -0.69 20.72
N GLU A 428 -24.42 -1.50 19.70
CA GLU A 428 -25.73 -1.51 19.02
C GLU A 428 -26.85 -1.94 20.00
N ASP A 429 -26.65 -3.04 20.72
CA ASP A 429 -27.62 -3.54 21.71
C ASP A 429 -27.87 -2.52 22.82
N ARG A 430 -26.81 -1.91 23.36
CA ARG A 430 -26.92 -0.88 24.40
C ARG A 430 -27.65 0.36 23.90
N LEU A 431 -27.37 0.77 22.67
CA LEU A 431 -28.02 1.92 22.05
C LEU A 431 -29.53 1.67 21.90
N GLU A 432 -29.94 0.49 21.45
CA GLU A 432 -31.36 0.17 21.29
C GLU A 432 -32.10 0.13 22.65
N ILE A 433 -31.49 -0.47 23.68
CA ILE A 433 -32.05 -0.47 25.04
C ILE A 433 -32.18 0.96 25.57
N GLN A 434 -31.17 1.82 25.35
CA GLN A 434 -31.21 3.20 25.82
C GLN A 434 -32.24 4.05 25.06
N ARG A 435 -32.48 3.79 23.78
CA ARG A 435 -33.57 4.44 23.02
C ARG A 435 -34.92 4.16 23.65
N VAL A 436 -35.21 2.88 23.95
CA VAL A 436 -36.46 2.49 24.64
C VAL A 436 -36.55 3.13 26.03
N SER A 437 -35.47 3.12 26.80
CA SER A 437 -35.38 3.74 28.13
C SER A 437 -35.66 5.25 28.07
N THR A 438 -35.11 5.94 27.07
CA THR A 438 -35.27 7.38 26.86
C THR A 438 -36.70 7.72 26.47
N GLU A 439 -37.29 6.95 25.55
CA GLU A 439 -38.69 7.14 25.14
C GLU A 439 -39.66 6.91 26.31
N ALA A 440 -39.48 5.84 27.09
CA ALA A 440 -40.30 5.59 28.27
C ALA A 440 -40.20 6.75 29.30
N SER A 441 -39.01 7.30 29.49
CA SER A 441 -38.80 8.43 30.40
C SER A 441 -39.37 9.75 29.89
N LYS A 442 -39.38 9.94 28.57
CA LYS A 442 -40.01 11.08 27.92
C LYS A 442 -41.52 11.05 28.16
N ILE A 443 -42.14 9.90 27.93
CA ILE A 443 -43.56 9.68 28.20
C ILE A 443 -43.89 9.94 29.68
N ALA A 444 -43.06 9.44 30.60
CA ALA A 444 -43.23 9.68 32.04
C ALA A 444 -43.13 11.18 32.40
N TYR A 445 -42.19 11.90 31.79
CA TYR A 445 -42.05 13.35 31.96
C TYR A 445 -43.26 14.12 31.42
N GLU A 446 -43.75 13.78 30.23
CA GLU A 446 -44.91 14.43 29.60
C GLU A 446 -46.19 14.23 30.44
N PHE A 447 -46.50 12.99 30.83
CA PHE A 447 -47.64 12.72 31.72
C PHE A 447 -47.46 13.29 33.13
N GLY A 448 -46.23 13.28 33.64
CA GLY A 448 -45.90 13.90 34.93
C GLY A 448 -46.18 15.41 34.90
N PHE A 449 -45.81 16.09 33.82
CA PHE A 449 -46.05 17.52 33.63
C PHE A 449 -47.55 17.86 33.60
N GLU A 450 -48.34 17.08 32.85
CA GLU A 450 -49.79 17.25 32.79
C GLU A 450 -50.46 16.97 34.15
N SER A 451 -50.04 15.90 34.83
CA SER A 451 -50.59 15.51 36.14
C SER A 451 -50.26 16.53 37.23
N TYR A 452 -49.04 17.09 37.22
CA TYR A 452 -48.64 18.14 38.16
C TYR A 452 -49.46 19.42 37.97
N GLN A 453 -49.71 19.84 36.73
CA GLN A 453 -50.51 21.04 36.45
C GLN A 453 -51.94 20.98 36.98
N VAL A 454 -52.51 19.77 37.12
CA VAL A 454 -53.85 19.57 37.69
C VAL A 454 -53.84 19.13 39.17
N GLY A 455 -52.66 19.12 39.82
CA GLY A 455 -52.49 18.72 41.21
C GLY A 455 -52.62 17.21 41.48
N GLY A 456 -52.48 16.37 40.45
CA GLY A 456 -52.59 14.91 40.56
C GLY A 456 -51.35 14.20 41.11
N ILE A 457 -50.18 14.85 41.05
CA ILE A 457 -48.93 14.39 41.67
C ILE A 457 -48.21 15.56 42.36
N ASP A 458 -47.34 15.26 43.32
CA ASP A 458 -46.52 16.28 43.98
C ASP A 458 -45.36 16.75 43.09
N PHE A 459 -44.79 17.92 43.42
CA PHE A 459 -43.71 18.55 42.65
C PHE A 459 -42.44 17.68 42.61
N LEU A 460 -42.11 16.95 43.68
CA LEU A 460 -40.90 16.14 43.72
C LEU A 460 -41.00 14.95 42.75
N THR A 461 -42.16 14.29 42.69
CA THR A 461 -42.42 13.23 41.71
C THR A 461 -42.29 13.73 40.27
N PHE A 462 -42.83 14.90 39.97
CA PHE A 462 -42.65 15.53 38.65
C PHE A 462 -41.17 15.87 38.37
N LEU A 463 -40.49 16.52 39.32
CA LEU A 463 -39.11 16.96 39.17
C LEU A 463 -38.16 15.77 38.94
N ASP A 464 -38.41 14.64 39.63
CA ASP A 464 -37.68 13.39 39.41
C ASP A 464 -37.89 12.86 37.98
N SER A 465 -39.13 12.87 37.47
CA SER A 465 -39.41 12.46 36.07
C SER A 465 -38.66 13.31 35.04
N ALA A 466 -38.60 14.63 35.26
CA ALA A 466 -37.89 15.57 34.40
C ALA A 466 -36.37 15.33 34.43
N HIS A 467 -35.79 15.16 35.63
CA HIS A 467 -34.37 14.82 35.78
C HIS A 467 -34.04 13.46 35.12
N SER A 468 -34.93 12.48 35.29
CA SER A 468 -34.78 11.13 34.74
C SER A 468 -34.77 11.15 33.21
N TYR A 469 -35.67 11.90 32.57
CA TYR A 469 -35.70 12.07 31.11
C TYR A 469 -34.43 12.77 30.60
N GLN A 470 -34.03 13.87 31.24
CA GLN A 470 -32.88 14.64 30.79
C GLN A 470 -31.57 13.87 30.88
N LYS A 471 -31.40 13.10 31.95
CA LYS A 471 -30.27 12.20 32.13
C LYS A 471 -30.24 11.13 31.05
N ARG A 472 -31.37 10.46 30.79
CA ARG A 472 -31.45 9.40 29.77
C ARG A 472 -31.20 9.93 28.36
N LYS A 473 -31.68 11.14 28.05
CA LYS A 473 -31.43 11.82 26.78
C LYS A 473 -29.95 12.21 26.61
N ASP A 474 -29.25 12.65 27.65
CA ASP A 474 -27.80 12.86 27.59
C ASP A 474 -27.04 11.55 27.36
N GLU A 475 -27.40 10.49 28.08
CA GLU A 475 -26.81 9.15 27.94
C GLU A 475 -27.06 8.55 26.55
N LEU A 476 -28.21 8.83 25.93
CA LEU A 476 -28.50 8.41 24.55
C LEU A 476 -27.46 8.97 23.57
N PHE A 477 -27.10 10.26 23.66
CA PHE A 477 -26.06 10.84 22.80
C PHE A 477 -24.67 10.26 23.05
N VAL A 478 -24.39 9.81 24.27
CA VAL A 478 -23.13 9.11 24.60
C VAL A 478 -23.10 7.73 23.95
N PHE A 479 -24.20 6.97 23.98
CA PHE A 479 -24.25 5.63 23.36
C PHE A 479 -24.38 5.69 21.85
N ASP A 480 -25.04 6.71 21.28
CA ASP A 480 -24.98 6.95 19.84
C ASP A 480 -23.52 7.22 19.43
N LEU A 481 -22.77 8.06 20.14
CA LEU A 481 -21.35 8.27 19.86
C LEU A 481 -20.54 6.97 19.95
N GLU A 482 -20.77 6.17 20.99
CA GLU A 482 -20.08 4.89 21.21
C GLU A 482 -20.29 3.92 20.03
N TYR A 483 -21.53 3.81 19.53
CA TYR A 483 -21.85 3.00 18.36
C TYR A 483 -21.13 3.50 17.10
N TYR A 484 -21.13 4.82 16.86
CA TYR A 484 -20.46 5.40 15.69
C TYR A 484 -18.95 5.25 15.77
N GLN A 485 -18.34 5.38 16.95
CA GLN A 485 -16.92 5.15 17.14
C GLN A 485 -16.56 3.67 16.95
N SER A 486 -17.39 2.74 17.43
CA SER A 486 -17.22 1.31 17.23
C SER A 486 -17.28 0.92 15.75
N PHE A 487 -18.12 1.59 14.97
CA PHE A 487 -18.14 1.45 13.51
C PHE A 487 -16.79 1.87 12.90
N VAL A 488 -16.25 3.03 13.28
CA VAL A 488 -14.94 3.49 12.80
C VAL A 488 -13.82 2.52 13.20
N ASP A 489 -13.85 2.02 14.43
CA ASP A 489 -12.89 1.04 14.94
C ASP A 489 -12.94 -0.28 14.17
N PHE A 490 -14.14 -0.75 13.80
CA PHE A 490 -14.32 -1.95 13.00
C PHE A 490 -13.65 -1.85 11.62
N TYR A 491 -13.90 -0.75 10.88
CA TYR A 491 -13.26 -0.57 9.57
C TYR A 491 -11.75 -0.40 9.69
N SER A 492 -11.29 0.45 10.61
CA SER A 492 -9.86 0.71 10.78
C SER A 492 -9.08 -0.52 11.24
N ALA A 493 -9.65 -1.35 12.13
CA ALA A 493 -9.03 -2.60 12.58
C ALA A 493 -8.82 -3.61 11.45
N LEU A 494 -9.63 -3.55 10.39
CA LEU A 494 -9.52 -4.37 9.19
C LEU A 494 -8.69 -3.71 8.07
N GLY A 495 -8.14 -2.52 8.32
CA GLY A 495 -7.35 -1.75 7.35
C GLY A 495 -8.17 -0.89 6.38
N GLY A 496 -9.46 -0.66 6.66
CA GLY A 496 -10.36 0.18 5.88
C GLY A 496 -10.28 1.66 6.26
N GLY A 497 -10.39 2.55 5.28
CA GLY A 497 -10.23 4.01 5.44
C GLY A 497 -9.18 4.62 4.51
N ILE A 498 -8.36 3.77 3.89
CA ILE A 498 -7.38 4.11 2.86
C ILE A 498 -7.47 3.15 1.68
N LEU A 499 -6.88 3.53 0.55
CA LEU A 499 -6.83 2.66 -0.63
C LEU A 499 -5.78 1.57 -0.50
N TYR A 500 -6.17 0.36 -0.88
CA TYR A 500 -5.24 -0.77 -0.93
C TYR A 500 -4.21 -0.64 -2.07
N ARG A 501 -2.92 -0.66 -1.73
CA ARG A 501 -1.78 -0.50 -2.66
C ARG A 501 -1.19 -1.82 -3.22
N GLY A 502 -1.83 -2.97 -3.02
CA GLY A 502 -1.34 -4.27 -3.51
C GLY A 502 -1.78 -4.60 -4.94
N SER A 503 -0.94 -5.37 -5.67
CA SER A 503 -1.22 -5.85 -7.04
C SER A 503 -2.27 -6.97 -7.07
N ASP A 504 -2.26 -7.85 -6.07
CA ASP A 504 -3.25 -8.89 -5.89
C ASP A 504 -4.40 -8.35 -5.03
N LYS A 505 -5.49 -7.93 -5.68
CA LYS A 505 -6.79 -7.83 -5.01
C LYS A 505 -7.25 -9.27 -4.70
N PRO A 506 -7.61 -9.62 -3.46
CA PRO A 506 -8.32 -10.87 -3.18
C PRO A 506 -9.50 -11.00 -4.14
N ARG A 507 -9.53 -12.06 -4.95
CA ARG A 507 -10.64 -12.29 -5.89
C ARG A 507 -11.88 -12.68 -5.10
N TYR A 508 -12.71 -11.70 -4.75
CA TYR A 508 -14.05 -11.95 -4.25
C TYR A 508 -15.02 -12.13 -5.40
N ASN A 509 -15.87 -13.15 -5.32
CA ASN A 509 -16.92 -13.39 -6.28
C ASN A 509 -18.06 -12.40 -6.02
N GLN A 510 -17.91 -11.15 -6.46
CA GLN A 510 -18.97 -10.15 -6.36
C GLN A 510 -20.13 -10.58 -7.28
N LYS A 511 -21.19 -11.14 -6.70
CA LYS A 511 -22.52 -10.94 -7.29
C LYS A 511 -22.86 -9.48 -7.06
N THR A 512 -22.76 -8.68 -8.11
CA THR A 512 -23.18 -7.28 -8.13
C THR A 512 -24.67 -7.22 -7.79
N ILE A 513 -24.99 -6.98 -6.53
CA ILE A 513 -26.33 -6.68 -6.07
C ILE A 513 -26.18 -5.49 -5.14
N LEU A 514 -26.08 -4.28 -5.70
CA LEU A 514 -26.80 -3.10 -5.21
C LEU A 514 -26.56 -1.82 -6.01
N SER A 515 -27.57 -0.96 -5.93
CA SER A 515 -27.65 0.36 -6.55
C SER A 515 -26.56 1.30 -6.05
N SER A 516 -25.86 1.93 -6.99
CA SER A 516 -25.02 3.09 -6.74
C SER A 516 -25.84 4.19 -6.06
N GLN A 517 -25.54 4.51 -4.80
CA GLN A 517 -25.88 5.83 -4.30
C GLN A 517 -25.00 6.82 -5.07
N VAL A 518 -25.60 7.46 -6.08
CA VAL A 518 -24.99 8.55 -6.83
C VAL A 518 -24.81 9.71 -5.87
N ILE A 519 -23.64 9.80 -5.23
CA ILE A 519 -23.25 11.03 -4.52
C ILE A 519 -22.99 12.06 -5.62
N LYS A 520 -23.94 12.99 -5.83
CA LYS A 520 -23.72 14.15 -6.69
C LYS A 520 -22.60 14.99 -6.09
N ARG A 521 -21.37 14.86 -6.59
CA ARG A 521 -20.24 15.72 -6.19
C ARG A 521 -19.90 16.70 -7.29
N ARG A 522 -19.49 17.91 -6.89
CA ARG A 522 -18.81 18.84 -7.78
C ARG A 522 -17.41 18.32 -8.09
N SER A 523 -17.09 18.21 -9.37
CA SER A 523 -15.72 17.98 -9.84
C SER A 523 -15.03 19.33 -10.00
N TYR A 524 -13.86 19.52 -9.38
CA TYR A 524 -13.17 20.81 -9.45
C TYR A 524 -12.01 20.82 -10.46
N THR A 525 -11.95 19.83 -11.35
CA THR A 525 -10.81 19.62 -12.25
C THR A 525 -11.25 19.28 -13.68
N GLU A 526 -10.67 19.98 -14.66
CA GLU A 526 -10.59 19.55 -16.06
C GLU A 526 -9.19 18.96 -16.33
N GLY A 527 -9.08 17.83 -17.04
CA GLY A 527 -7.82 17.10 -17.22
C GLY A 527 -7.61 15.99 -16.19
N GLY A 528 -6.38 15.48 -16.03
CA GLY A 528 -6.13 14.35 -15.15
C GLY A 528 -4.74 13.73 -15.28
N TRP A 529 -4.62 12.50 -14.79
CA TRP A 529 -3.46 11.65 -15.02
C TRP A 529 -3.26 11.42 -16.51
N LEU A 530 -2.02 11.50 -16.99
CA LEU A 530 -1.64 11.32 -18.38
C LEU A 530 -1.38 9.83 -18.67
N ASP A 531 -1.71 9.35 -19.87
CA ASP A 531 -1.44 7.95 -20.27
C ASP A 531 0.05 7.68 -20.47
N LYS A 532 0.76 8.72 -20.90
CA LYS A 532 2.22 8.74 -21.01
C LYS A 532 2.69 10.04 -20.40
N ALA A 533 3.79 9.95 -19.68
CA ALA A 533 4.38 11.13 -19.10
C ALA A 533 4.85 12.08 -20.22
N VAL A 534 4.63 13.37 -20.01
CA VAL A 534 4.92 14.43 -20.98
C VAL A 534 6.04 15.28 -20.44
N ARG A 535 7.06 15.51 -21.27
CA ARG A 535 8.13 16.45 -20.96
C ARG A 535 7.60 17.86 -21.17
N VAL A 536 7.62 18.66 -20.11
CA VAL A 536 7.22 20.07 -20.16
C VAL A 536 8.49 20.92 -20.28
N GLU A 537 8.55 21.76 -21.29
CA GLU A 537 9.62 22.75 -21.50
C GLU A 537 9.00 24.14 -21.47
N ARG A 538 9.23 24.89 -20.38
CA ARG A 538 8.75 26.27 -20.21
C ARG A 538 9.73 27.09 -19.37
N ASP A 539 9.84 28.39 -19.65
CA ASP A 539 10.61 29.36 -18.86
C ASP A 539 9.73 30.12 -17.83
N ASP A 540 8.70 29.45 -17.30
CA ASP A 540 7.73 30.05 -16.39
C ASP A 540 8.22 29.99 -14.92
N TRP A 541 7.78 30.95 -14.10
CA TRP A 541 7.89 30.82 -12.65
C TRP A 541 6.89 29.78 -12.13
N LEU A 542 7.35 28.91 -11.25
CA LEU A 542 6.57 27.83 -10.65
C LEU A 542 6.43 28.05 -9.15
N VAL A 543 5.29 27.62 -8.60
CA VAL A 543 5.10 27.51 -7.16
C VAL A 543 4.89 26.05 -6.81
N ARG A 544 5.89 25.45 -6.16
CA ARG A 544 5.83 24.07 -5.65
C ARG A 544 5.12 24.07 -4.30
N LEU A 545 4.08 23.24 -4.17
CA LEU A 545 3.48 22.94 -2.87
C LEU A 545 4.48 22.12 -2.06
N SER A 546 4.69 22.48 -0.79
CA SER A 546 5.61 21.76 0.07
C SER A 546 4.98 20.45 0.52
N GLY A 547 5.53 19.34 0.03
CA GLY A 547 5.12 18.02 0.41
C GLY A 547 5.47 17.00 -0.66
N VAL A 548 5.20 15.74 -0.34
CA VAL A 548 5.28 14.64 -1.30
C VAL A 548 3.97 13.87 -1.23
N TYR A 549 3.36 13.70 -2.40
CA TYR A 549 1.98 13.28 -2.53
C TYR A 549 1.94 11.96 -3.29
N ASP A 550 1.21 10.98 -2.77
CA ASP A 550 0.81 9.84 -3.59
C ASP A 550 -0.42 10.21 -4.44
N GLN A 551 -0.85 9.31 -5.33
CA GLN A 551 -2.00 9.56 -6.20
C GLN A 551 -3.27 9.97 -5.42
N PHE A 552 -3.55 9.30 -4.30
CA PHE A 552 -4.71 9.61 -3.46
C PHE A 552 -4.63 11.03 -2.87
N SER A 553 -3.46 11.42 -2.35
CA SER A 553 -3.22 12.75 -1.79
C SER A 553 -3.26 13.84 -2.86
N VAL A 554 -2.77 13.57 -4.09
CA VAL A 554 -2.90 14.53 -5.21
C VAL A 554 -4.37 14.84 -5.47
N GLU A 555 -5.23 13.83 -5.51
CA GLU A 555 -6.66 14.05 -5.71
C GLU A 555 -7.30 14.81 -4.53
N ALA A 556 -6.83 14.58 -3.30
CA ALA A 556 -7.26 15.36 -2.14
C ALA A 556 -6.84 16.83 -2.25
N VAL A 557 -5.61 17.12 -2.69
CA VAL A 557 -5.14 18.49 -2.99
C VAL A 557 -6.06 19.18 -3.98
N LEU A 558 -6.42 18.49 -5.06
CA LEU A 558 -7.24 19.04 -6.13
C LEU A 558 -8.69 19.32 -5.69
N ARG A 559 -9.21 18.56 -4.72
CA ARG A 559 -10.53 18.83 -4.11
C ARG A 559 -10.48 19.92 -3.05
N ASP A 560 -9.45 19.96 -2.22
CA ASP A 560 -9.36 20.92 -1.11
C ASP A 560 -8.97 22.33 -1.58
N LEU A 561 -8.05 22.48 -2.54
CA LEU A 561 -7.59 23.81 -3.01
C LEU A 561 -8.75 24.74 -3.43
N PRO A 562 -9.69 24.32 -4.30
CA PRO A 562 -10.80 25.17 -4.72
C PRO A 562 -11.85 25.41 -3.63
N ARG A 563 -11.92 24.52 -2.63
CA ARG A 563 -12.80 24.69 -1.46
C ARG A 563 -12.22 25.69 -0.46
N ARG A 564 -10.89 25.71 -0.31
CA ARG A 564 -10.17 26.57 0.65
C ARG A 564 -9.98 27.99 0.13
N TYR A 565 -9.78 28.15 -1.19
CA TYR A 565 -9.49 29.45 -1.80
C TYR A 565 -10.57 29.84 -2.82
N SER A 566 -11.24 30.97 -2.57
CA SER A 566 -12.30 31.50 -3.43
C SER A 566 -11.80 32.01 -4.78
N ASN A 567 -10.52 32.39 -4.89
CA ASN A 567 -9.88 32.79 -6.14
C ASN A 567 -8.48 32.18 -6.24
N LEU A 568 -8.29 31.31 -7.22
CA LEU A 568 -7.01 30.64 -7.51
C LEU A 568 -6.23 31.32 -8.64
N LYS A 569 -6.75 32.38 -9.26
CA LYS A 569 -6.00 33.14 -10.28
C LYS A 569 -4.69 33.68 -9.67
N PRO A 570 -3.58 33.67 -10.42
CA PRO A 570 -3.45 33.40 -11.86
C PRO A 570 -3.21 31.93 -12.24
N VAL A 571 -3.31 30.98 -11.30
CA VAL A 571 -3.00 29.57 -11.58
C VAL A 571 -3.87 29.04 -12.71
N LYS A 572 -3.22 28.53 -13.75
CA LYS A 572 -3.87 27.90 -14.90
C LYS A 572 -3.97 26.40 -14.70
N GLU A 573 -2.88 25.77 -14.25
CA GLU A 573 -2.75 24.31 -14.17
C GLU A 573 -1.87 23.93 -12.97
N ILE A 574 -2.09 22.73 -12.42
CA ILE A 574 -1.22 22.04 -11.47
C ILE A 574 -0.60 20.84 -12.19
N LEU A 575 0.72 20.72 -12.06
CA LEU A 575 1.52 19.65 -12.62
C LEU A 575 1.94 18.68 -11.51
N ALA A 576 1.80 17.38 -11.76
CA ALA A 576 2.31 16.31 -10.91
C ALA A 576 3.61 15.74 -11.50
N GLU A 577 4.73 16.19 -10.95
CA GLU A 577 6.07 15.73 -11.27
C GLU A 577 6.40 14.48 -10.46
N LYS A 578 6.84 13.43 -11.13
CA LYS A 578 7.18 12.17 -10.47
C LYS A 578 8.55 12.29 -9.78
N ILE A 579 8.62 11.95 -8.50
CA ILE A 579 9.87 12.08 -7.73
C ILE A 579 10.71 10.81 -7.87
N GLY A 580 11.86 10.93 -8.54
CA GLY A 580 12.95 9.95 -8.57
C GLY A 580 12.81 8.80 -9.57
N PHE A 581 12.78 9.09 -10.88
CA PHE A 581 12.57 8.04 -11.90
C PHE A 581 13.76 7.73 -12.78
N ASN A 582 13.88 6.42 -13.04
CA ASN A 582 14.40 5.83 -14.26
C ASN A 582 13.25 5.01 -14.94
N LYS A 583 13.36 4.77 -16.25
CA LYS A 583 12.27 4.34 -17.16
C LYS A 583 11.71 2.92 -16.96
N GLU A 584 12.33 2.09 -16.13
CA GLU A 584 12.08 0.63 -16.09
C GLU A 584 11.17 0.15 -14.95
N ASP A 585 10.86 0.99 -13.96
CA ASP A 585 10.07 0.63 -12.76
C ASP A 585 8.55 0.62 -12.95
N ARG A 586 8.07 0.23 -14.14
CA ARG A 586 6.62 0.24 -14.44
C ARG A 586 5.82 -0.83 -13.69
N ASN A 587 6.47 -1.83 -13.11
CA ASN A 587 5.75 -3.05 -12.69
C ASN A 587 5.58 -3.24 -11.18
N ASN A 588 6.16 -2.43 -10.27
CA ASN A 588 6.20 -2.84 -8.85
C ASN A 588 6.04 -1.75 -7.76
N GLY A 589 5.60 -0.51 -8.04
CA GLY A 589 5.60 0.52 -6.99
C GLY A 589 4.54 1.62 -7.05
N VAL A 590 4.12 2.05 -5.86
CA VAL A 590 3.38 3.30 -5.61
C VAL A 590 4.25 4.47 -6.06
N SER A 591 3.72 5.32 -6.93
CA SER A 591 4.42 6.51 -7.40
C SER A 591 4.15 7.71 -6.50
N TRP A 592 5.18 8.54 -6.35
CA TRP A 592 5.16 9.72 -5.48
C TRP A 592 5.44 10.97 -6.31
N TYR A 593 4.76 12.05 -5.95
CA TYR A 593 4.63 13.23 -6.78
C TYR A 593 4.95 14.51 -6.01
N ALA A 594 5.65 15.42 -6.67
CA ALA A 594 5.73 16.83 -6.31
C ALA A 594 4.68 17.59 -7.12
N LEU A 595 3.98 18.51 -6.47
CA LEU A 595 2.94 19.32 -7.11
C LEU A 595 3.43 20.74 -7.33
N SER A 596 3.38 21.20 -8.58
CA SER A 596 3.78 22.55 -8.95
C SER A 596 2.66 23.26 -9.72
N ALA A 597 2.27 24.45 -9.25
CA ALA A 597 1.32 25.33 -9.92
C ALA A 597 2.03 26.16 -11.00
N ILE A 598 1.34 26.39 -12.13
CA ILE A 598 1.81 27.20 -13.26
C ILE A 598 0.77 28.23 -13.70
N GLY A 599 1.22 29.23 -14.46
CA GLY A 599 0.37 30.29 -15.02
C GLY A 599 0.74 31.72 -14.61
N PHE A 600 1.84 31.88 -13.88
CA PHE A 600 2.34 33.17 -13.39
C PHE A 600 3.10 33.92 -14.51
N ALA A 601 2.75 35.19 -14.72
CA ALA A 601 3.40 36.07 -15.68
C ALA A 601 4.73 36.64 -15.15
N SER A 602 4.89 36.76 -13.83
CA SER A 602 6.12 37.26 -13.20
C SER A 602 6.47 36.55 -11.89
N LYS A 603 7.69 36.77 -11.39
CA LYS A 603 8.16 36.24 -10.10
C LYS A 603 7.32 36.78 -8.95
N GLU A 604 7.00 38.06 -9.00
CA GLU A 604 6.23 38.79 -7.98
C GLU A 604 4.83 38.19 -7.85
N GLU A 605 4.22 37.81 -8.97
CA GLU A 605 2.91 37.16 -9.00
C GLU A 605 2.96 35.76 -8.36
N ALA A 606 4.00 34.97 -8.65
CA ALA A 606 4.22 33.66 -8.03
C ALA A 606 4.50 33.77 -6.51
N VAL A 607 5.28 34.77 -6.09
CA VAL A 607 5.53 35.05 -4.67
C VAL A 607 4.26 35.48 -3.96
N SER A 608 3.47 36.39 -4.55
CA SER A 608 2.20 36.84 -3.97
C SER A 608 1.21 35.69 -3.76
N TRP A 609 1.11 34.78 -4.74
CA TRP A 609 0.27 33.58 -4.60
C TRP A 609 0.79 32.63 -3.53
N CYS A 610 2.10 32.40 -3.47
CA CYS A 610 2.70 31.58 -2.42
C CYS A 610 2.53 32.20 -1.02
N ASP A 611 2.60 33.53 -0.88
CA ASP A 611 2.34 34.20 0.39
C ASP A 611 0.86 34.11 0.80
N MET A 612 -0.07 34.13 -0.16
CA MET A 612 -1.49 33.85 0.09
C MET A 612 -1.71 32.42 0.62
N LEU A 613 -1.03 31.43 0.04
CA LEU A 613 -1.03 30.06 0.56
C LEU A 613 -0.46 29.98 1.99
N ARG A 614 0.67 30.62 2.24
CA ARG A 614 1.33 30.61 3.58
C ARG A 614 0.47 31.24 4.67
N LYS A 615 -0.32 32.27 4.36
CA LYS A 615 -1.27 32.87 5.31
C LYS A 615 -2.31 31.88 5.84
N THR A 616 -2.59 30.81 5.10
CA THR A 616 -3.51 29.73 5.47
C THR A 616 -2.75 28.44 5.79
N GLN A 617 -1.49 28.59 6.23
CA GLN A 617 -0.57 27.53 6.65
C GLN A 617 -0.19 26.53 5.55
N GLN A 618 -0.50 26.81 4.28
CA GLN A 618 -0.02 26.01 3.16
C GLN A 618 1.41 26.42 2.80
N ARG A 619 2.36 25.52 3.06
CA ARG A 619 3.77 25.75 2.72
C ARG A 619 3.99 25.62 1.20
N CYS A 620 4.82 26.50 0.65
CA CYS A 620 5.17 26.53 -0.76
C CYS A 620 6.56 27.15 -0.98
N ILE A 621 7.15 26.81 -2.13
CA ILE A 621 8.44 27.30 -2.58
C ILE A 621 8.29 27.83 -4.01
N VAL A 622 8.73 29.06 -4.24
CA VAL A 622 8.80 29.66 -5.58
C VAL A 622 10.15 29.33 -6.19
N TYR A 623 10.16 28.83 -7.42
CA TYR A 623 11.39 28.52 -8.14
C TYR A 623 11.21 28.76 -9.64
N LYS A 624 12.34 28.97 -10.32
CA LYS A 624 12.39 29.05 -11.78
C LYS A 624 12.87 27.72 -12.32
N MET A 625 12.22 27.23 -13.36
CA MET A 625 12.60 26.01 -14.06
C MET A 625 14.00 26.19 -14.67
N LYS A 626 14.95 25.30 -14.34
CA LYS A 626 16.29 25.31 -14.95
C LYS A 626 16.45 24.22 -16.03
N ASP A 627 15.76 23.10 -15.85
CA ASP A 627 15.76 21.95 -16.75
C ASP A 627 14.33 21.46 -16.99
N SER A 628 14.10 20.83 -18.13
CA SER A 628 12.85 20.12 -18.46
C SER A 628 12.61 18.94 -17.52
N PHE A 629 11.39 18.77 -16.99
CA PHE A 629 11.01 17.60 -16.19
C PHE A 629 9.83 16.83 -16.81
N GLU A 630 9.71 15.57 -16.41
CA GLU A 630 8.67 14.66 -16.88
C GLU A 630 7.47 14.70 -15.93
N VAL A 631 6.29 14.95 -16.49
CA VAL A 631 5.04 15.12 -15.74
C VAL A 631 4.10 13.97 -16.06
N GLU A 632 3.51 13.37 -15.03
CA GLU A 632 2.53 12.29 -15.18
C GLU A 632 1.08 12.74 -14.96
N GLY A 633 0.86 13.92 -14.40
CA GLY A 633 -0.48 14.47 -14.20
C GLY A 633 -0.55 15.95 -14.53
N LYS A 634 -1.62 16.34 -15.23
CA LYS A 634 -1.87 17.73 -15.62
C LYS A 634 -3.31 18.09 -15.32
N PHE A 635 -3.50 19.00 -14.37
CA PHE A 635 -4.83 19.31 -13.81
C PHE A 635 -5.14 20.79 -13.98
N THR A 636 -6.21 21.11 -14.69
CA THR A 636 -6.74 22.47 -14.81
C THR A 636 -7.81 22.69 -13.75
N LEU A 637 -7.65 23.73 -12.93
CA LEU A 637 -8.61 24.08 -11.87
C LEU A 637 -9.69 24.99 -12.44
N LYS A 638 -10.76 24.40 -12.99
CA LYS A 638 -12.01 25.11 -13.32
C LYS A 638 -13.14 24.50 -12.50
N ALA A 639 -14.02 25.36 -11.97
CA ALA A 639 -15.28 24.89 -11.39
C ALA A 639 -16.12 24.27 -12.51
N ALA A 640 -16.22 22.95 -12.55
CA ALA A 640 -17.06 22.23 -13.49
C ALA A 640 -18.19 21.53 -12.70
N ASP A 641 -19.44 21.92 -12.93
CA ASP A 641 -20.57 21.15 -12.43
C ASP A 641 -20.67 19.85 -13.26
N GLY A 642 -20.07 18.77 -12.76
CA GLY A 642 -20.11 17.45 -13.38
C GLY A 642 -20.46 16.39 -12.34
N ILE A 643 -21.52 15.61 -12.58
CA ILE A 643 -21.86 14.44 -11.78
C ILE A 643 -20.84 13.35 -12.09
N HIS A 644 -19.92 13.07 -11.17
CA HIS A 644 -19.08 11.88 -11.24
C HIS A 644 -19.47 10.92 -10.11
N SER A 645 -19.92 9.72 -10.47
CA SER A 645 -19.94 8.59 -9.54
C SER A 645 -18.49 8.25 -9.15
N LEU A 646 -18.27 7.68 -7.96
CA LEU A 646 -16.98 7.06 -7.61
C LEU A 646 -16.56 6.03 -8.67
N GLU A 647 -17.53 5.36 -9.31
CA GLU A 647 -17.32 4.54 -10.51
C GLU A 647 -16.68 5.31 -11.66
N HIS A 648 -16.95 6.60 -11.88
CA HIS A 648 -16.32 7.39 -12.95
C HIS A 648 -14.85 7.77 -12.63
N MET A 649 -14.53 8.05 -11.36
CA MET A 649 -13.14 8.30 -10.94
C MET A 649 -12.30 7.02 -10.98
N TYR A 650 -12.88 5.87 -10.64
CA TYR A 650 -12.19 4.58 -10.73
C TYR A 650 -12.28 3.93 -12.11
N ALA A 651 -13.33 4.14 -12.91
CA ALA A 651 -13.42 3.62 -14.27
C ALA A 651 -12.36 4.25 -15.16
N ILE A 652 -11.95 5.51 -14.95
CA ILE A 652 -10.80 6.08 -15.68
C ILE A 652 -9.50 5.37 -15.30
N ASN A 653 -9.33 4.93 -14.05
CA ASN A 653 -8.14 4.19 -13.59
C ASN A 653 -8.21 2.68 -13.92
N GLU A 654 -9.39 2.05 -13.92
CA GLU A 654 -9.61 0.66 -14.32
C GLU A 654 -9.70 0.50 -15.84
N GLU A 655 -10.20 1.47 -16.60
CA GLU A 655 -10.06 1.52 -18.06
C GLU A 655 -8.61 1.83 -18.44
N LYS A 656 -7.87 2.68 -17.72
CA LYS A 656 -6.42 2.84 -17.95
C LYS A 656 -5.61 1.62 -17.56
N LYS A 657 -5.94 0.93 -16.46
CA LYS A 657 -5.33 -0.35 -16.09
C LYS A 657 -5.75 -1.47 -17.05
N ARG A 658 -7.01 -1.52 -17.51
CA ARG A 658 -7.43 -2.41 -18.61
C ARG A 658 -6.76 -2.02 -19.91
N SER A 659 -6.49 -0.75 -20.18
CA SER A 659 -5.75 -0.27 -21.36
C SER A 659 -4.24 -0.50 -21.23
N GLN A 660 -3.72 -0.68 -20.02
CA GLN A 660 -2.33 -1.09 -19.74
C GLN A 660 -2.20 -2.63 -19.69
N GLU A 661 -3.23 -3.37 -19.26
CA GLU A 661 -3.35 -4.83 -19.41
C GLU A 661 -3.65 -5.23 -20.86
N VAL A 662 -4.28 -4.34 -21.64
CA VAL A 662 -4.45 -4.44 -23.10
C VAL A 662 -3.26 -3.77 -23.84
N GLY A 663 -2.47 -2.95 -23.15
CA GLY A 663 -1.31 -2.22 -23.69
C GLY A 663 0.05 -2.89 -23.44
N PHE A 664 0.09 -4.00 -22.71
CA PHE A 664 1.28 -4.84 -22.55
C PHE A 664 1.47 -5.84 -23.72
N GLU A 665 1.23 -5.37 -24.94
CA GLU A 665 1.50 -6.10 -26.18
C GLU A 665 2.33 -5.23 -27.15
N ALA A 666 3.36 -4.55 -26.63
CA ALA A 666 4.31 -3.80 -27.45
C ALA A 666 5.69 -3.70 -26.81
N ASP A 667 6.31 -4.85 -26.50
CA ASP A 667 7.70 -5.14 -26.87
C ASP A 667 8.04 -6.56 -26.41
N ASN A 668 7.74 -7.52 -27.28
CA ASN A 668 8.28 -8.88 -27.20
C ASN A 668 8.39 -9.41 -28.62
N LYS A 669 9.48 -9.06 -29.30
CA LYS A 669 9.89 -9.81 -30.48
C LYS A 669 10.09 -11.27 -30.05
N LYS A 670 9.29 -12.14 -30.68
CA LYS A 670 9.34 -13.62 -30.73
C LYS A 670 8.88 -14.36 -29.46
N PHE A 671 7.55 -14.40 -29.25
CA PHE A 671 6.76 -15.63 -29.08
C PHE A 671 5.28 -15.24 -29.26
N ASN A 672 4.77 -15.37 -30.49
CA ASN A 672 3.45 -14.88 -30.91
C ASN A 672 2.35 -15.81 -30.36
N ASN A 673 1.67 -15.43 -29.27
CA ASN A 673 0.66 -16.29 -28.61
C ASN A 673 -0.74 -15.66 -28.58
N LYS A 674 -1.08 -14.89 -29.62
CA LYS A 674 -2.39 -14.21 -29.77
C LYS A 674 -3.59 -15.17 -29.71
N TYR A 675 -3.42 -16.45 -30.09
CA TYR A 675 -4.51 -17.45 -30.11
C TYR A 675 -4.34 -18.64 -29.15
N GLY A 676 -3.26 -18.68 -28.35
CA GLY A 676 -3.21 -19.51 -27.13
C GLY A 676 -4.26 -19.11 -26.07
N ARG A 677 -5.00 -18.02 -26.34
CA ARG A 677 -6.20 -17.59 -25.62
C ARG A 677 -7.48 -18.34 -26.04
N VAL A 678 -7.51 -19.02 -27.20
CA VAL A 678 -8.70 -19.71 -27.69
C VAL A 678 -8.71 -21.18 -27.23
N TYR A 679 -7.59 -21.88 -27.41
CA TYR A 679 -7.42 -23.27 -27.00
C TYR A 679 -6.17 -23.47 -26.15
N SER A 680 -6.25 -24.40 -25.19
CA SER A 680 -5.10 -24.96 -24.47
C SER A 680 -4.98 -26.45 -24.75
N LEU A 681 -3.76 -26.96 -24.81
CA LEU A 681 -3.50 -28.39 -25.00
C LEU A 681 -3.47 -29.12 -23.67
N LEU A 682 -4.30 -30.14 -23.50
CA LEU A 682 -4.37 -30.96 -22.29
C LEU A 682 -3.39 -32.14 -22.35
N SER A 683 -3.44 -32.95 -23.42
CA SER A 683 -2.60 -34.13 -23.61
C SER A 683 -2.57 -34.52 -25.10
N ILE A 684 -1.58 -35.35 -25.48
CA ILE A 684 -1.40 -35.89 -26.82
C ILE A 684 -1.25 -37.41 -26.72
N ASN A 685 -2.10 -38.16 -27.40
CA ASN A 685 -2.02 -39.62 -27.49
C ASN A 685 -2.15 -40.04 -28.97
N ASP A 686 -1.25 -40.89 -29.47
CA ASP A 686 -1.37 -41.55 -30.78
C ASP A 686 -1.76 -40.62 -31.97
N ASN A 687 -1.06 -39.48 -32.09
CA ASN A 687 -1.32 -38.41 -33.09
C ASN A 687 -2.66 -37.66 -32.95
N GLU A 688 -3.34 -37.81 -31.81
CA GLU A 688 -4.56 -37.08 -31.48
C GLU A 688 -4.31 -36.11 -30.33
N ALA A 689 -4.81 -34.88 -30.48
CA ALA A 689 -4.64 -33.79 -29.54
C ALA A 689 -5.94 -33.51 -28.78
N TRP A 690 -5.86 -33.47 -27.45
CA TRP A 690 -6.96 -33.05 -26.60
C TRP A 690 -6.87 -31.55 -26.32
N LEU A 691 -7.72 -30.75 -26.96
CA LEU A 691 -7.75 -29.30 -26.80
C LEU A 691 -8.94 -28.88 -25.95
N ILE A 692 -8.72 -27.98 -24.99
CA ILE A 692 -9.77 -27.33 -24.21
C ILE A 692 -9.96 -25.90 -24.69
N GLY A 693 -11.20 -25.50 -24.95
CA GLY A 693 -11.52 -24.10 -25.24
C GLY A 693 -11.41 -23.26 -23.97
N ASN A 694 -10.54 -22.24 -23.95
CA ASN A 694 -10.26 -21.48 -22.72
C ASN A 694 -11.46 -20.64 -22.24
N SER A 695 -12.40 -20.29 -23.13
CA SER A 695 -13.64 -19.57 -22.79
C SER A 695 -14.83 -20.49 -22.51
N SER A 696 -14.91 -21.65 -23.18
CA SER A 696 -16.05 -22.58 -23.07
C SER A 696 -15.82 -23.71 -22.04
N TYR A 697 -14.56 -23.97 -21.69
CA TYR A 697 -14.12 -25.14 -20.92
C TYR A 697 -14.74 -26.44 -21.44
N ARG A 698 -14.92 -26.53 -22.77
CA ARG A 698 -15.28 -27.76 -23.47
C ARG A 698 -14.02 -28.36 -24.05
N VAL A 699 -13.95 -29.69 -23.99
CA VAL A 699 -12.82 -30.46 -24.49
C VAL A 699 -13.23 -31.12 -25.80
N TRP A 700 -12.32 -31.06 -26.76
CA TRP A 700 -12.46 -31.71 -28.06
C TRP A 700 -11.18 -32.46 -28.39
N LYS A 701 -11.35 -33.49 -29.22
CA LYS A 701 -10.29 -34.32 -29.72
C LYS A 701 -10.10 -33.99 -31.20
N PHE A 702 -8.86 -33.71 -31.61
CA PHE A 702 -8.53 -33.34 -32.99
C PHE A 702 -7.33 -34.13 -33.50
N SER A 703 -7.38 -34.49 -34.77
CA SER A 703 -6.27 -35.06 -35.56
C SER A 703 -5.67 -34.00 -36.48
N ALA A 704 -4.47 -34.28 -37.01
CA ALA A 704 -3.86 -33.41 -38.02
C ALA A 704 -4.77 -33.30 -39.26
N GLY A 705 -5.08 -32.07 -39.67
CA GLY A 705 -6.00 -31.76 -40.76
C GLY A 705 -7.41 -31.35 -40.31
N ASP A 706 -7.78 -31.56 -39.05
CA ASP A 706 -9.11 -31.21 -38.56
C ASP A 706 -9.34 -29.71 -38.45
N GLN A 707 -10.57 -29.28 -38.71
CA GLN A 707 -10.99 -27.88 -38.60
C GLN A 707 -11.38 -27.55 -37.15
N LEU A 708 -10.79 -26.48 -36.61
CA LEU A 708 -11.10 -25.92 -35.30
C LEU A 708 -12.25 -24.89 -35.42
N HIS A 709 -12.95 -24.63 -34.31
CA HIS A 709 -13.85 -23.47 -34.26
C HIS A 709 -13.09 -22.15 -34.45
N TYR A 710 -13.78 -21.10 -34.91
CA TYR A 710 -13.21 -19.80 -35.31
C TYR A 710 -12.30 -19.86 -36.53
N SER A 711 -12.65 -20.68 -37.52
CA SER A 711 -11.96 -20.77 -38.82
C SER A 711 -10.48 -21.19 -38.72
N GLY A 712 -10.08 -21.89 -37.66
CA GLY A 712 -8.74 -22.46 -37.54
C GLY A 712 -8.67 -23.90 -38.04
N ASN A 713 -7.46 -24.44 -38.15
CA ASN A 713 -7.22 -25.85 -38.45
C ASN A 713 -5.99 -26.39 -37.70
N VAL A 714 -5.98 -27.68 -37.39
CA VAL A 714 -4.83 -28.36 -36.81
C VAL A 714 -3.87 -28.72 -37.95
N ARG A 715 -2.69 -28.11 -37.98
CA ARG A 715 -1.70 -28.31 -39.04
C ARG A 715 -0.88 -29.58 -38.81
N SER A 716 -0.43 -29.80 -37.58
CA SER A 716 0.29 -31.00 -37.17
C SER A 716 0.06 -31.33 -35.70
N VAL A 717 0.11 -32.62 -35.37
CA VAL A 717 0.13 -33.13 -34.00
C VAL A 717 1.42 -33.91 -33.85
N ASP A 718 2.39 -33.36 -33.12
CA ASP A 718 3.66 -33.99 -32.80
C ASP A 718 3.60 -34.60 -31.38
N LYS A 719 4.60 -35.40 -31.00
CA LYS A 719 4.62 -36.09 -29.69
C LYS A 719 4.58 -35.16 -28.46
N GLU A 720 5.08 -33.93 -28.59
CA GLU A 720 5.18 -32.97 -27.47
C GLU A 720 4.41 -31.66 -27.70
N SER A 721 3.89 -31.45 -28.90
CA SER A 721 3.27 -30.19 -29.27
C SER A 721 2.30 -30.31 -30.43
N VAL A 722 1.37 -29.37 -30.52
CA VAL A 722 0.39 -29.29 -31.61
C VAL A 722 0.54 -27.94 -32.30
N ILE A 723 0.61 -27.92 -33.62
CA ILE A 723 0.60 -26.69 -34.40
C ILE A 723 -0.82 -26.46 -34.90
N VAL A 724 -1.42 -25.35 -34.49
CA VAL A 724 -2.73 -24.89 -34.96
C VAL A 724 -2.57 -23.63 -35.78
N SER A 725 -3.29 -23.50 -36.89
CA SER A 725 -3.27 -22.31 -37.72
C SER A 725 -4.59 -21.56 -37.61
N PHE A 726 -4.51 -20.25 -37.45
CA PHE A 726 -5.66 -19.33 -37.47
C PHE A 726 -5.30 -18.14 -38.35
N ASP A 727 -6.19 -17.76 -39.27
CA ASP A 727 -6.01 -16.61 -40.17
C ASP A 727 -4.64 -16.62 -40.90
N GLY A 728 -4.15 -17.79 -41.28
CA GLY A 728 -2.86 -17.98 -41.97
C GLY A 728 -1.61 -17.87 -41.08
N SER A 729 -1.77 -17.79 -39.75
CA SER A 729 -0.68 -17.78 -38.78
C SER A 729 -0.65 -19.06 -37.95
N ASP A 730 0.54 -19.64 -37.78
CA ASP A 730 0.73 -20.88 -37.02
C ASP A 730 1.10 -20.62 -35.56
N TYR A 731 0.53 -21.43 -34.67
CA TYR A 731 0.71 -21.36 -33.22
C TYR A 731 1.09 -22.72 -32.66
N LEU A 732 2.17 -22.75 -31.87
CA LEU A 732 2.65 -23.95 -31.18
C LEU A 732 1.99 -24.07 -29.81
N LEU A 733 1.14 -25.07 -29.62
CA LEU A 733 0.55 -25.43 -28.34
C LEU A 733 1.37 -26.52 -27.67
N LYS A 734 1.65 -26.35 -26.38
CA LYS A 734 2.28 -27.35 -25.51
C LYS A 734 1.32 -27.73 -24.37
N PRO A 735 1.42 -28.96 -23.82
CA PRO A 735 0.57 -29.38 -22.71
C PRO A 735 0.61 -28.40 -21.54
N ILE A 736 -0.55 -28.06 -21.00
CA ILE A 736 -0.66 -27.16 -19.83
C ILE A 736 -0.34 -27.86 -18.52
N TYR A 737 -0.25 -29.19 -18.52
CA TYR A 737 0.11 -30.00 -17.36
C TYR A 737 1.23 -30.97 -17.74
N TYR A 738 2.23 -31.04 -16.89
CA TYR A 738 3.30 -32.04 -16.94
C TYR A 738 3.33 -32.77 -15.62
N LEU A 739 3.13 -34.09 -15.62
CA LEU A 739 3.28 -34.90 -14.42
C LEU A 739 4.77 -35.02 -14.09
N GLU A 740 5.21 -34.46 -12.96
CA GLU A 740 6.61 -34.56 -12.51
C GLU A 740 6.88 -35.88 -11.79
N LYS A 741 5.99 -36.25 -10.86
CA LYS A 741 6.15 -37.42 -9.98
C LYS A 741 4.83 -37.80 -9.34
N VAL A 742 4.69 -39.07 -8.99
CA VAL A 742 3.64 -39.57 -8.09
C VAL A 742 4.32 -40.02 -6.79
N GLU A 743 3.85 -39.52 -5.65
CA GLU A 743 4.44 -39.78 -4.33
C GLU A 743 3.37 -40.34 -3.39
N SER A 744 3.73 -41.25 -2.50
CA SER A 744 2.83 -41.72 -1.44
C SER A 744 2.89 -40.77 -0.26
N ASN A 745 1.74 -40.33 0.24
CA ASN A 745 1.68 -39.60 1.50
C ASN A 745 1.85 -40.54 2.71
N SER A 746 1.94 -39.97 3.92
CA SER A 746 2.07 -40.69 5.20
C SER A 746 0.91 -41.65 5.51
N ALA A 747 -0.23 -41.50 4.82
CA ALA A 747 -1.41 -42.36 4.93
C ALA A 747 -1.48 -43.44 3.83
N GLY A 748 -0.44 -43.59 3.00
CA GLY A 748 -0.36 -44.60 1.93
C GLY A 748 -1.14 -44.26 0.66
N SER A 749 -1.74 -43.07 0.57
CA SER A 749 -2.46 -42.61 -0.64
C SER A 749 -1.51 -41.92 -1.62
N LEU A 750 -1.67 -42.20 -2.92
CA LEU A 750 -0.87 -41.60 -3.98
C LEU A 750 -1.29 -40.14 -4.22
N VAL A 751 -0.30 -39.26 -4.37
CA VAL A 751 -0.44 -37.82 -4.65
C VAL A 751 0.36 -37.50 -5.90
N ALA A 752 -0.26 -36.81 -6.85
CA ALA A 752 0.36 -36.42 -8.09
C ALA A 752 0.96 -35.03 -8.01
N LYS A 753 2.27 -34.90 -8.26
CA LYS A 753 2.96 -33.63 -8.40
C LYS A 753 2.94 -33.22 -9.88
N VAL A 754 2.13 -32.22 -10.21
CA VAL A 754 1.90 -31.78 -11.59
C VAL A 754 2.37 -30.34 -11.77
N ARG A 755 3.28 -30.10 -12.71
CA ARG A 755 3.74 -28.77 -13.10
C ARG A 755 2.82 -28.15 -14.13
N TRP A 756 2.41 -26.91 -13.90
CA TRP A 756 1.66 -26.12 -14.87
C TRP A 756 2.58 -25.56 -15.95
N GLY A 757 2.25 -25.83 -17.21
CA GLY A 757 3.02 -25.47 -18.41
C GLY A 757 2.97 -23.99 -18.82
N GLY A 758 2.25 -23.14 -18.07
CA GLY A 758 2.23 -21.68 -18.29
C GLY A 758 3.47 -20.96 -17.72
N ARG A 759 3.58 -19.64 -17.97
CA ARG A 759 4.72 -18.78 -17.52
C ARG A 759 5.06 -18.87 -16.03
N SER A 760 4.10 -19.26 -15.19
CA SER A 760 4.29 -19.34 -13.74
C SER A 760 5.09 -20.56 -13.29
N GLY A 761 5.16 -21.63 -14.10
CA GLY A 761 5.85 -22.89 -13.76
C GLY A 761 5.39 -23.53 -12.44
N LYS A 762 4.24 -23.12 -11.89
CA LYS A 762 3.77 -23.54 -10.56
C LYS A 762 3.54 -25.04 -10.52
N VAL A 763 3.95 -25.65 -9.42
CA VAL A 763 3.72 -27.07 -9.13
C VAL A 763 2.49 -27.20 -8.25
N PHE A 764 1.60 -28.10 -8.62
CA PHE A 764 0.40 -28.45 -7.87
C PHE A 764 0.47 -29.90 -7.41
N PHE A 765 -0.10 -30.19 -6.25
CA PHE A 765 -0.24 -31.54 -5.73
C PHE A 765 -1.71 -31.91 -5.77
N TYR A 766 -2.05 -32.97 -6.50
CA TYR A 766 -3.43 -33.42 -6.68
C TYR A 766 -3.65 -34.80 -6.07
N ARG A 767 -4.80 -34.98 -5.43
CA ARG A 767 -5.36 -36.23 -4.92
C ARG A 767 -6.56 -36.64 -5.76
N VAL A 768 -6.95 -37.91 -5.65
CA VAL A 768 -8.22 -38.38 -6.24
C VAL A 768 -9.38 -37.56 -5.66
N GLY A 769 -10.21 -36.99 -6.53
CA GLY A 769 -11.32 -36.09 -6.21
C GLY A 769 -11.01 -34.59 -6.39
N ASP A 770 -9.74 -34.21 -6.51
CA ASP A 770 -9.36 -32.79 -6.64
C ASP A 770 -9.78 -32.22 -8.00
N LYS A 771 -10.10 -30.92 -8.01
CA LYS A 771 -10.44 -30.18 -9.22
C LYS A 771 -9.20 -29.57 -9.86
N VAL A 772 -9.10 -29.72 -11.18
CA VAL A 772 -8.07 -29.10 -12.02
C VAL A 772 -8.67 -28.06 -12.96
N TYR A 773 -7.83 -27.33 -13.70
CA TYR A 773 -8.23 -26.29 -14.64
C TYR A 773 -9.33 -26.80 -15.60
N GLY A 774 -10.34 -25.96 -15.88
CA GLY A 774 -11.41 -26.30 -16.82
C GLY A 774 -12.47 -27.27 -16.29
N ASN A 775 -12.66 -27.36 -14.98
CA ASN A 775 -13.56 -28.29 -14.29
C ASN A 775 -13.21 -29.77 -14.51
N GLY A 776 -11.93 -30.10 -14.67
CA GLY A 776 -11.48 -31.48 -14.63
C GLY A 776 -11.47 -32.01 -13.20
N THR A 777 -11.77 -33.29 -13.00
CA THR A 777 -11.66 -33.96 -11.70
C THR A 777 -10.68 -35.11 -11.80
N VAL A 778 -9.74 -35.20 -10.87
CA VAL A 778 -8.80 -36.32 -10.81
C VAL A 778 -9.56 -37.58 -10.38
N GLU A 779 -9.63 -38.58 -11.25
CA GLU A 779 -10.34 -39.83 -10.98
C GLU A 779 -9.42 -40.91 -10.43
N GLU A 780 -8.19 -40.97 -10.92
CA GLU A 780 -7.27 -42.07 -10.63
C GLU A 780 -5.82 -41.57 -10.68
N ILE A 781 -5.01 -42.01 -9.73
CA ILE A 781 -3.57 -41.75 -9.68
C ILE A 781 -2.87 -43.10 -9.54
N ASN A 782 -2.07 -43.46 -10.55
CA ASN A 782 -1.25 -44.67 -10.57
C ASN A 782 0.23 -44.28 -10.50
N SER A 783 1.15 -45.24 -10.33
CA SER A 783 2.58 -44.95 -10.15
C SER A 783 3.20 -44.13 -11.29
N ASN A 784 2.63 -44.20 -12.50
CA ASN A 784 3.21 -43.62 -13.71
C ASN A 784 2.27 -42.64 -14.44
N ALA A 785 1.06 -42.39 -13.94
CA ALA A 785 0.08 -41.54 -14.63
C ALA A 785 -1.00 -41.00 -13.71
N VAL A 786 -1.61 -39.90 -14.12
CA VAL A 786 -2.81 -39.32 -13.49
C VAL A 786 -3.93 -39.28 -14.52
N VAL A 787 -5.07 -39.87 -14.20
CA VAL A 787 -6.26 -39.82 -15.04
C VAL A 787 -7.18 -38.74 -14.52
N ILE A 788 -7.49 -37.79 -15.40
CA ILE A 788 -8.37 -36.67 -15.11
C ILE A 788 -9.55 -36.73 -16.05
N ASN A 789 -10.75 -36.63 -15.48
CA ASN A 789 -11.98 -36.54 -16.25
C ASN A 789 -12.37 -35.08 -16.47
N TRP A 790 -12.36 -34.65 -17.73
CA TRP A 790 -12.93 -33.39 -18.15
C TRP A 790 -14.28 -33.61 -18.83
N LYS A 791 -15.36 -33.44 -18.07
CA LYS A 791 -16.75 -33.47 -18.58
C LYS A 791 -17.07 -34.67 -19.49
N GLY A 792 -16.64 -35.87 -19.11
CA GLY A 792 -16.89 -37.12 -19.82
C GLY A 792 -15.69 -37.68 -20.59
N TYR A 793 -14.60 -36.92 -20.71
CA TYR A 793 -13.35 -37.38 -21.34
C TYR A 793 -12.30 -37.74 -20.28
N ARG A 794 -11.95 -39.03 -20.20
CA ARG A 794 -10.86 -39.52 -19.35
C ARG A 794 -9.53 -39.32 -20.07
N ILE A 795 -8.75 -38.35 -19.62
CA ILE A 795 -7.46 -37.99 -20.21
C ILE A 795 -6.35 -38.37 -19.22
N SER A 796 -5.40 -39.15 -19.70
CA SER A 796 -4.22 -39.55 -18.92
C SER A 796 -3.08 -38.58 -19.15
N LEU A 797 -2.52 -38.07 -18.04
CA LEU A 797 -1.25 -37.37 -18.00
C LEU A 797 -0.19 -38.39 -17.56
N ALA A 798 0.59 -38.88 -18.50
CA ALA A 798 1.69 -39.80 -18.21
C ALA A 798 2.88 -39.06 -17.61
N LEU A 799 3.68 -39.77 -16.80
CA LEU A 799 4.98 -39.28 -16.37
C LEU A 799 5.85 -39.14 -17.63
N ASN A 800 6.28 -37.91 -17.95
CA ASN A 800 7.22 -37.71 -19.06
C ASN A 800 8.48 -38.55 -18.80
N GLN A 801 8.79 -39.50 -19.69
CA GLN A 801 10.07 -40.21 -19.70
C GLN A 801 11.16 -39.35 -20.32
#